data_AF-A0A1W9X224-F1
#
_entry.id   AF-A0A1W9X224-F1
#
_cell.length_a   1.000
_cell.length_b   1.000
_cell.length_c   1.000
_cell.angle_alpha   90.00
_cell.angle_beta   90.00
_cell.angle_gamma   90.00
#
_symmetry.space_group_name_H-M   'P 1'
#
loop_
_entity.id
_entity.type
_entity.pdbx_description
1 polymer ?
#
loop_
_entity_poly.entity_id
_entity_poly.type
_entity_poly.pdbx_seq_one_letter_code
_entity_poly.pdbx_strand_id
1 'polypeptide(L)'
;MSKTYLTRWFSKISGRFPLRVVLIVPFILQLLVVVGLMGYFSFGSGQKSVNAVTSELRDEITARIEQHLLTHLDTAHFVNQMNVDALTLSLLDITEPIAVQRHFWQQLQQLDNVSYISFAGEQGQYIGVERSEVHSAAIGEKKADKFYLYTEKTKHLADNKGGRQKLILNIKNYDPRQRPWYISTKAAKKPIWSEIYSLIDEKNLTTAVTQTVSANQPYYDDTGTFRGVLGTDIFLSQISEFLSTLKIGQTGETFIMEHSGLIVASSMQEKPYLINPKNPEEVLRLCAYESKMPLIRKAARYLLDRFGELNNITKSEQLEFELERQRQFLQVKPFQDERGIDWLIVVVIPQSDFMEHINANIRLMFVLFMVTLLAATIVGVFTARWVIKPIVSLKNAAVRLSNGEWEQELPTTRSDEIGVLAQSFKWMAMQLKELFEHLEHKVSERTAQLKRKNELIRKVFGRYLTDEVVDTLLDTKSGLSLGGERREITILTSDLRGFTAQSHRLPPEQVIKIINLYLEEMTEVISQYQGTIDKFMGDGILVLFGAPVARDDDPERAIACGVAMQLAMNKVNEQLQALGFASLEMGIGINTGEVVVGNIGSEKRTQYSVLGNEVNLTYRIESYTVGGQIFISESTLNKVGDLVKIQSEKTVKPKGIQQPITIYEVAGVGGKYNLILPKEKEAFLLLEDKIPLQCAVLEGKHLSDQLLSGYMLKLSAKSALIHCEVEKSLMPEPLNNLKINLLIPGQSAASEDIYAKVLSKEVDEKHLHVRFTAAIPTEVTRQFVALYRLEWTPDLSVNHSTIDEQHQQLFIKTRELITSIGTGQSEVVAETIAFLENYVITHFETEEGYMKQCDYPHYAIHKAQHAKFIENLNEFKKESHSHPEEHLYLALKIQRTLVDWLILHIGQSDKQLATFLESNK
;
A
#
# COMPACT_ATOMS: atom_id res chain seq x y z
N MET A 1 -7.75 37.18 14.57
CA MET A 1 -8.23 37.04 15.97
C MET A 1 -7.04 36.85 16.89
N SER A 2 -6.80 37.79 17.83
CA SER A 2 -5.51 37.90 18.53
C SER A 2 -5.31 36.88 19.66
N LYS A 3 -4.09 36.35 19.77
CA LYS A 3 -3.60 35.42 20.82
C LYS A 3 -3.85 35.90 22.26
N THR A 4 -4.15 37.19 22.47
CA THR A 4 -4.32 37.83 23.77
C THR A 4 -5.68 37.57 24.44
N TYR A 5 -6.72 37.17 23.69
CA TYR A 5 -8.03 36.87 24.30
C TYR A 5 -8.10 35.47 24.93
N LEU A 6 -7.50 34.47 24.28
CA LEU A 6 -7.50 33.08 24.75
C LEU A 6 -6.77 32.92 26.09
N THR A 7 -5.57 33.49 26.23
CA THR A 7 -4.79 33.39 27.47
C THR A 7 -5.46 34.09 28.66
N ARG A 8 -6.13 35.22 28.41
CA ARG A 8 -6.84 35.98 29.45
C ARG A 8 -8.17 35.34 29.87
N TRP A 9 -8.79 34.57 28.97
CA TRP A 9 -9.98 33.77 29.26
C TRP A 9 -9.63 32.51 30.07
N PHE A 10 -8.55 31.81 29.70
CA PHE A 10 -8.06 30.63 30.43
C PHE A 10 -7.63 30.95 31.87
N SER A 11 -6.95 32.08 32.12
CA SER A 11 -6.49 32.44 33.48
C SER A 11 -7.62 32.84 34.44
N LYS A 12 -8.71 33.46 33.92
CA LYS A 12 -9.89 33.81 34.73
C LYS A 12 -10.68 32.58 35.19
N ILE A 13 -10.67 31.50 34.42
CA ILE A 13 -11.41 30.27 34.71
C ILE A 13 -10.57 29.31 35.55
N SER A 14 -9.26 29.17 35.25
CA SER A 14 -8.39 28.21 35.92
C SER A 14 -8.15 28.49 37.41
N GLY A 15 -8.20 29.76 37.83
CA GLY A 15 -7.98 30.15 39.24
C GLY A 15 -9.13 29.79 40.20
N ARG A 16 -10.32 29.41 39.69
CA ARG A 16 -11.51 29.09 40.51
C ARG A 16 -11.74 27.60 40.75
N PHE A 17 -10.99 26.72 40.07
CA PHE A 17 -11.16 25.27 40.15
C PHE A 17 -9.93 24.57 40.72
N PRO A 18 -10.09 23.46 41.46
CA PRO A 18 -8.97 22.65 41.93
C PRO A 18 -8.09 22.17 40.76
N LEU A 19 -6.77 22.11 40.94
CA LEU A 19 -5.81 21.70 39.90
C LEU A 19 -6.16 20.35 39.25
N ARG A 20 -6.74 19.42 40.02
CA ARG A 20 -7.23 18.12 39.51
C ARG A 20 -8.31 18.27 38.42
N VAL A 21 -9.18 19.26 38.54
CA VAL A 21 -10.26 19.53 37.57
C VAL A 21 -9.67 20.11 36.29
N VAL A 22 -8.72 21.04 36.44
CA VAL A 22 -8.02 21.68 35.31
C VAL A 22 -7.20 20.67 34.49
N LEU A 23 -6.61 19.67 35.13
CA LEU A 23 -5.83 18.64 34.44
C LEU A 23 -6.68 17.53 33.81
N ILE A 24 -7.79 17.13 34.42
CA ILE A 24 -8.56 15.96 33.96
C ILE A 24 -9.65 16.34 32.96
N VAL A 25 -10.39 17.42 33.21
CA VAL A 25 -11.60 17.76 32.41
C VAL A 25 -11.31 18.06 30.95
N PRO A 26 -10.24 18.80 30.56
CA PRO A 26 -9.96 19.07 29.16
C PRO A 26 -9.70 17.81 28.33
N PHE A 27 -8.97 16.84 28.89
CA PHE A 27 -8.69 15.56 28.21
C PHE A 27 -9.96 14.72 28.05
N ILE A 28 -10.80 14.66 29.09
CA ILE A 28 -12.10 13.98 29.00
C ILE A 28 -13.00 14.64 27.95
N LEU A 29 -13.04 15.97 27.90
CA LEU A 29 -13.84 16.72 26.94
C LEU A 29 -13.38 16.47 25.50
N GLN A 30 -12.06 16.44 25.26
CA GLN A 30 -11.50 16.10 23.95
C GLN A 30 -11.88 14.67 23.52
N LEU A 31 -11.78 13.69 24.42
CA LEU A 31 -12.19 12.30 24.17
C LEU A 31 -13.68 12.19 23.82
N LEU A 32 -14.55 12.90 24.55
CA LEU A 32 -15.99 12.94 24.28
C LEU A 32 -16.30 13.50 22.88
N VAL A 33 -15.60 14.56 22.47
CA VAL A 33 -15.76 15.17 21.14
C VAL A 33 -15.34 14.20 20.04
N VAL A 34 -14.16 13.59 20.15
CA VAL A 34 -13.64 12.66 19.14
C VAL A 34 -14.57 11.45 18.98
N VAL A 35 -15.01 10.86 20.08
CA VAL A 35 -15.90 9.69 20.04
C VAL A 35 -17.30 10.05 19.55
N GLY A 36 -17.82 11.22 19.96
CA GLY A 36 -19.10 11.72 19.44
C GLY A 36 -19.07 11.91 17.92
N LEU A 37 -18.00 12.50 17.39
CA LEU A 37 -17.79 12.64 15.95
C LEU A 37 -17.67 11.28 15.26
N MET A 38 -16.88 10.36 15.82
CA MET A 38 -16.71 9.01 15.26
C MET A 38 -18.03 8.23 15.23
N GLY A 39 -18.85 8.32 16.29
CA GLY A 39 -20.18 7.72 16.35
C GLY A 39 -21.13 8.31 15.31
N TYR A 40 -21.12 9.65 15.14
CA TYR A 40 -21.92 10.34 14.13
C TYR A 40 -21.55 9.90 12.71
N PHE A 41 -20.26 9.87 12.38
CA PHE A 41 -19.80 9.44 11.05
C PHE A 41 -20.05 7.95 10.79
N SER A 42 -19.83 7.10 11.78
CA SER A 42 -20.07 5.65 11.68
C SER A 42 -21.55 5.34 11.41
N PHE A 43 -22.46 5.99 12.14
CA PHE A 43 -23.90 5.84 11.92
C PHE A 43 -24.32 6.30 10.51
N GLY A 44 -23.86 7.49 10.09
CA GLY A 44 -24.17 8.05 8.78
C GLY A 44 -23.61 7.21 7.62
N SER A 45 -22.40 6.69 7.76
CA SER A 45 -21.78 5.82 6.75
C SER A 45 -22.48 4.45 6.69
N GLY A 46 -22.80 3.86 7.85
CA GLY A 46 -23.51 2.58 7.94
C GLY A 46 -24.86 2.63 7.23
N GLN A 47 -25.65 3.68 7.43
CA GLN A 47 -26.94 3.84 6.78
C GLN A 47 -26.84 3.92 5.25
N LYS A 48 -25.82 4.62 4.73
CA LYS A 48 -25.60 4.74 3.27
C LYS A 48 -25.20 3.40 2.66
N SER A 49 -24.30 2.66 3.30
CA SER A 49 -23.86 1.34 2.82
C SER A 49 -25.02 0.33 2.80
N VAL A 50 -25.86 0.31 3.83
CA VAL A 50 -27.03 -0.58 3.87
C VAL A 50 -28.00 -0.27 2.74
N ASN A 51 -28.34 1.00 2.52
CA ASN A 51 -29.26 1.38 1.43
C ASN A 51 -28.74 0.94 0.05
N ALA A 52 -27.42 1.05 -0.21
CA ALA A 52 -26.82 0.63 -1.46
C ALA A 52 -26.90 -0.89 -1.65
N VAL A 53 -26.46 -1.67 -0.64
CA VAL A 53 -26.48 -3.14 -0.70
C VAL A 53 -27.90 -3.68 -0.82
N THR A 54 -28.86 -3.10 -0.09
CA THR A 54 -30.26 -3.54 -0.19
C THR A 54 -30.87 -3.17 -1.54
N SER A 55 -30.44 -2.08 -2.19
CA SER A 55 -30.86 -1.79 -3.57
C SER A 55 -30.39 -2.88 -4.53
N GLU A 56 -29.10 -3.17 -4.56
CA GLU A 56 -28.53 -4.21 -5.44
C GLU A 56 -29.16 -5.58 -5.20
N LEU A 57 -29.36 -5.95 -3.92
CA LEU A 57 -29.95 -7.24 -3.57
C LEU A 57 -31.41 -7.36 -4.05
N ARG A 58 -32.24 -6.32 -3.89
CA ARG A 58 -33.63 -6.39 -4.35
C ARG A 58 -33.70 -6.51 -5.88
N ASP A 59 -32.83 -5.82 -6.61
CA ASP A 59 -32.78 -5.89 -8.07
C ASP A 59 -32.36 -7.28 -8.56
N GLU A 60 -31.30 -7.88 -8.00
CA GLU A 60 -30.84 -9.24 -8.31
C GLU A 60 -31.91 -10.30 -8.01
N ILE A 61 -32.55 -10.22 -6.84
CA ILE A 61 -33.62 -11.15 -6.46
C ILE A 61 -34.83 -11.01 -7.37
N THR A 62 -35.25 -9.78 -7.67
CA THR A 62 -36.38 -9.52 -8.58
C THR A 62 -36.09 -10.09 -9.97
N ALA A 63 -34.89 -9.86 -10.50
CA ALA A 63 -34.47 -10.39 -11.80
C ALA A 63 -34.45 -11.92 -11.82
N ARG A 64 -34.00 -12.57 -10.74
CA ARG A 64 -34.01 -14.03 -10.62
C ARG A 64 -35.43 -14.61 -10.57
N ILE A 65 -36.35 -13.94 -9.87
CA ILE A 65 -37.76 -14.35 -9.83
C ILE A 65 -38.37 -14.22 -11.23
N GLU A 66 -38.20 -13.08 -11.89
CA GLU A 66 -38.69 -12.85 -13.24
C GLU A 66 -38.16 -13.89 -14.23
N GLN A 67 -36.85 -14.17 -14.21
CA GLN A 67 -36.25 -15.18 -15.08
C GLN A 67 -36.81 -16.57 -14.82
N HIS A 68 -37.03 -16.94 -13.56
CA HIS A 68 -37.63 -18.22 -13.21
C HIS A 68 -39.08 -18.30 -13.71
N LEU A 69 -39.88 -17.25 -13.50
CA LEU A 69 -41.26 -17.18 -14.00
C LEU A 69 -41.32 -17.29 -15.52
N LEU A 70 -40.51 -16.54 -16.27
CA LEU A 70 -40.44 -16.63 -17.73
C LEU A 70 -40.15 -18.06 -18.17
N THR A 71 -39.09 -18.66 -17.63
CA THR A 71 -38.66 -20.02 -18.00
C THR A 71 -39.72 -21.06 -17.65
N HIS A 72 -40.32 -20.96 -16.46
CA HIS A 72 -41.29 -21.93 -15.94
C HIS A 72 -42.63 -21.85 -16.68
N LEU A 73 -43.13 -20.63 -16.92
CA LEU A 73 -44.41 -20.39 -17.58
C LEU A 73 -44.34 -20.65 -19.10
N ASP A 74 -43.27 -20.24 -19.79
CA ASP A 74 -43.16 -20.48 -21.25
C ASP A 74 -43.06 -21.96 -21.60
N THR A 75 -42.46 -22.78 -20.73
CA THR A 75 -42.36 -24.23 -20.95
C THR A 75 -43.73 -24.88 -21.13
N ALA A 76 -44.76 -24.45 -20.39
CA ALA A 76 -46.10 -25.03 -20.49
C ALA A 76 -46.78 -24.75 -21.84
N HIS A 77 -46.63 -23.53 -22.37
CA HIS A 77 -47.12 -23.19 -23.71
C HIS A 77 -46.33 -23.93 -24.80
N PHE A 78 -45.03 -24.09 -24.63
CA PHE A 78 -44.20 -24.86 -25.55
C PHE A 78 -44.65 -26.33 -25.64
N VAL A 79 -44.93 -26.97 -24.51
CA VAL A 79 -45.46 -28.35 -24.46
C VAL A 79 -46.80 -28.46 -25.20
N ASN A 80 -47.71 -27.52 -24.99
CA ASN A 80 -48.98 -27.52 -25.70
C ASN A 80 -48.79 -27.34 -27.20
N GLN A 81 -47.91 -26.45 -27.64
CA GLN A 81 -47.62 -26.25 -29.05
C GLN A 81 -47.06 -27.52 -29.69
N MET A 82 -46.08 -28.18 -29.04
CA MET A 82 -45.55 -29.46 -29.50
C MET A 82 -46.65 -30.53 -29.66
N ASN A 83 -47.59 -30.57 -28.73
CA ASN A 83 -48.70 -31.52 -28.78
C ASN A 83 -49.70 -31.18 -29.89
N VAL A 84 -50.00 -29.89 -30.13
CA VAL A 84 -50.77 -29.45 -31.31
C VAL A 84 -50.08 -29.86 -32.60
N ASP A 85 -48.77 -29.65 -32.70
CA ASP A 85 -47.98 -29.98 -33.89
C ASP A 85 -47.99 -31.50 -34.13
N ALA A 86 -47.83 -32.31 -33.08
CA ALA A 86 -47.91 -33.77 -33.17
C ALA A 86 -49.29 -34.27 -33.63
N LEU A 87 -50.37 -33.63 -33.18
CA LEU A 87 -51.73 -33.92 -33.63
C LEU A 87 -51.95 -33.52 -35.09
N THR A 88 -51.50 -32.33 -35.47
CA THR A 88 -51.63 -31.79 -36.83
C THR A 88 -50.85 -32.63 -37.84
N LEU A 89 -49.66 -33.11 -37.45
CA LEU A 89 -48.82 -34.00 -38.27
C LEU A 89 -49.29 -35.46 -38.25
N SER A 90 -50.42 -35.77 -37.60
CA SER A 90 -50.94 -37.14 -37.43
C SER A 90 -49.94 -38.12 -36.77
N LEU A 91 -48.98 -37.61 -35.99
CA LEU A 91 -48.08 -38.41 -35.17
C LEU A 91 -48.77 -38.89 -33.88
N LEU A 92 -49.84 -38.21 -33.49
CA LEU A 92 -50.65 -38.50 -32.33
C LEU A 92 -52.14 -38.50 -32.73
N ASP A 93 -52.91 -39.49 -32.27
CA ASP A 93 -54.34 -39.62 -32.56
C ASP A 93 -55.17 -39.57 -31.27
N ILE A 94 -56.03 -38.55 -31.14
CA ILE A 94 -56.91 -38.37 -29.98
C ILE A 94 -58.01 -39.44 -29.85
N THR A 95 -58.27 -40.21 -30.90
CA THR A 95 -59.19 -41.35 -30.87
C THR A 95 -58.57 -42.59 -30.22
N GLU A 96 -57.25 -42.61 -30.05
CA GLU A 96 -56.47 -43.65 -29.37
C GLU A 96 -55.97 -43.17 -28.00
N PRO A 97 -56.85 -43.11 -26.97
CA PRO A 97 -56.55 -42.44 -25.70
C PRO A 97 -55.34 -43.01 -24.95
N ILE A 98 -55.03 -44.29 -25.13
CA ILE A 98 -53.88 -44.94 -24.49
C ILE A 98 -52.55 -44.44 -25.09
N ALA A 99 -52.51 -44.18 -26.41
CA ALA A 99 -51.33 -43.67 -27.08
C ALA A 99 -51.03 -42.22 -26.66
N VAL A 100 -52.06 -41.37 -26.63
CA VAL A 100 -52.00 -39.98 -26.12
C VAL A 100 -51.49 -39.94 -24.68
N GLN A 101 -52.08 -40.77 -23.83
CA GLN A 101 -51.70 -40.84 -22.42
C GLN A 101 -50.22 -41.25 -22.24
N ARG A 102 -49.72 -42.23 -23.01
CA ARG A 102 -48.30 -42.62 -22.95
C ARG A 102 -47.38 -41.52 -23.46
N HIS A 103 -47.78 -40.78 -24.48
CA HIS A 103 -47.04 -39.64 -25.01
C HIS A 103 -46.88 -38.55 -23.96
N PHE A 104 -47.98 -38.12 -23.32
CA PHE A 104 -47.95 -37.12 -22.25
C PHE A 104 -47.13 -37.60 -21.06
N TRP A 105 -47.21 -38.88 -20.69
CA TRP A 105 -46.38 -39.44 -19.63
C TRP A 105 -44.89 -39.33 -19.95
N GLN A 106 -44.46 -39.68 -21.17
CA GLN A 106 -43.07 -39.57 -21.57
C GLN A 106 -42.56 -38.12 -21.54
N GLN A 107 -43.36 -37.16 -22.01
CA GLN A 107 -43.04 -35.74 -21.92
C GLN A 107 -42.90 -35.31 -20.46
N LEU A 108 -43.84 -35.70 -19.60
CA LEU A 108 -43.82 -35.36 -18.18
C LEU A 108 -42.62 -35.94 -17.44
N GLN A 109 -42.05 -37.08 -17.88
CA GLN A 109 -40.80 -37.63 -17.31
C GLN A 109 -39.55 -36.83 -17.70
N GLN A 110 -39.60 -36.09 -18.81
CA GLN A 110 -38.46 -35.30 -19.32
C GLN A 110 -38.52 -33.82 -18.90
N LEU A 111 -39.70 -33.34 -18.52
CA LEU A 111 -39.97 -31.95 -18.20
C LEU A 111 -40.36 -31.81 -16.72
N ASP A 112 -39.38 -31.46 -15.89
CA ASP A 112 -39.59 -31.33 -14.43
C ASP A 112 -40.42 -30.12 -14.02
N ASN A 113 -40.58 -29.14 -14.92
CA ASN A 113 -41.24 -27.86 -14.67
C ASN A 113 -42.75 -27.88 -14.96
N VAL A 114 -43.30 -29.02 -15.37
CA VAL A 114 -44.72 -29.18 -15.71
C VAL A 114 -45.38 -30.14 -14.73
N SER A 115 -46.55 -29.77 -14.22
CA SER A 115 -47.25 -30.57 -13.21
C SER A 115 -48.32 -31.49 -13.81
N TYR A 116 -49.00 -31.04 -14.87
CA TYR A 116 -50.07 -31.80 -15.53
C TYR A 116 -50.09 -31.53 -17.03
N ILE A 117 -50.31 -32.54 -17.87
CA ILE A 117 -50.54 -32.38 -19.31
C ILE A 117 -51.85 -33.07 -19.66
N SER A 118 -52.71 -32.40 -20.44
CA SER A 118 -54.05 -32.88 -20.73
C SER A 118 -54.64 -32.45 -22.05
N PHE A 119 -55.65 -33.19 -22.48
CA PHE A 119 -56.50 -32.90 -23.63
C PHE A 119 -57.97 -33.07 -23.24
N ALA A 120 -58.78 -32.08 -23.55
CA ALA A 120 -60.24 -32.14 -23.46
C ALA A 120 -60.86 -31.95 -24.84
N GLY A 121 -61.66 -32.92 -25.28
CA GLY A 121 -62.32 -32.86 -26.59
C GLY A 121 -63.74 -32.30 -26.54
N GLU A 122 -64.23 -31.84 -27.69
CA GLU A 122 -65.59 -31.28 -27.83
C GLU A 122 -66.70 -32.30 -27.55
N GLN A 123 -66.41 -33.59 -27.79
CA GLN A 123 -67.32 -34.70 -27.46
C GLN A 123 -67.34 -35.05 -25.95
N GLY A 124 -66.57 -34.32 -25.13
CA GLY A 124 -66.51 -34.50 -23.68
C GLY A 124 -65.45 -35.51 -23.22
N GLN A 125 -64.65 -36.06 -24.13
CA GLN A 125 -63.47 -36.86 -23.75
C GLN A 125 -62.46 -36.01 -22.97
N TYR A 126 -61.75 -36.65 -22.06
CA TYR A 126 -60.68 -36.03 -21.30
C TYR A 126 -59.57 -37.05 -21.08
N ILE A 127 -58.34 -36.66 -21.36
CA ILE A 127 -57.14 -37.46 -21.18
C ILE A 127 -56.14 -36.56 -20.47
N GLY A 128 -55.58 -36.99 -19.34
CA GLY A 128 -54.56 -36.19 -18.67
C GLY A 128 -53.63 -37.01 -17.80
N VAL A 129 -52.44 -36.49 -17.59
CA VAL A 129 -51.35 -37.12 -16.86
C VAL A 129 -50.74 -36.13 -15.87
N GLU A 130 -50.73 -36.51 -14.60
CA GLU A 130 -50.22 -35.70 -13.48
C GLU A 130 -48.90 -36.22 -12.92
N ARG A 131 -48.08 -35.30 -12.41
CA ARG A 131 -46.97 -35.58 -11.50
C ARG A 131 -47.43 -35.31 -10.06
N SER A 132 -47.81 -36.36 -9.33
CA SER A 132 -48.17 -36.23 -7.90
C SER A 132 -46.94 -36.00 -7.01
N GLU A 133 -47.09 -35.27 -5.90
CA GLU A 133 -46.06 -35.08 -4.84
C GLU A 133 -45.47 -36.41 -4.34
N VAL A 134 -46.24 -37.52 -4.44
CA VAL A 134 -45.81 -38.87 -4.12
C VAL A 134 -45.55 -39.67 -5.42
N HIS A 135 -44.65 -39.19 -6.28
CA HIS A 135 -44.06 -39.90 -7.45
C HIS A 135 -45.01 -40.87 -8.17
N SER A 136 -46.26 -40.49 -8.40
CA SER A 136 -47.25 -41.34 -9.05
C SER A 136 -47.92 -40.57 -10.18
N ALA A 137 -47.93 -41.21 -11.35
CA ALA A 137 -48.74 -40.79 -12.47
C ALA A 137 -50.20 -40.92 -12.10
N ALA A 138 -51.00 -39.92 -12.41
CA ALA A 138 -52.44 -40.01 -12.30
C ALA A 138 -53.07 -39.88 -13.69
N ILE A 139 -53.82 -40.90 -14.13
CA ILE A 139 -54.46 -40.93 -15.46
C ILE A 139 -55.91 -40.48 -15.30
N GLY A 140 -56.27 -39.36 -15.92
CA GLY A 140 -57.65 -38.88 -16.00
C GLY A 140 -58.35 -39.40 -17.25
N GLU A 141 -59.45 -40.16 -17.11
CA GLU A 141 -60.34 -40.49 -18.23
C GLU A 141 -61.81 -40.28 -17.83
N LYS A 142 -62.60 -39.66 -18.71
CA LYS A 142 -64.06 -39.61 -18.56
C LYS A 142 -64.68 -40.87 -19.17
N LYS A 143 -65.34 -41.69 -18.35
CA LYS A 143 -66.23 -42.78 -18.81
C LYS A 143 -67.64 -42.51 -18.31
N ALA A 144 -68.61 -42.30 -19.21
CA ALA A 144 -69.94 -41.80 -18.87
C ALA A 144 -69.88 -40.48 -18.07
N ASP A 145 -70.69 -40.29 -17.01
CA ASP A 145 -70.74 -39.04 -16.21
C ASP A 145 -69.71 -38.97 -15.07
N LYS A 146 -68.65 -39.78 -15.13
CA LYS A 146 -67.65 -39.91 -14.06
C LYS A 146 -66.25 -39.64 -14.60
N PHE A 147 -65.50 -38.82 -13.86
CA PHE A 147 -64.08 -38.63 -14.09
C PHE A 147 -63.29 -39.54 -13.16
N TYR A 148 -62.47 -40.39 -13.75
CA TYR A 148 -61.66 -41.37 -13.03
C TYR A 148 -60.20 -40.92 -13.03
N LEU A 149 -59.59 -40.83 -11.85
CA LEU A 149 -58.15 -40.63 -11.68
C LEU A 149 -57.51 -41.93 -11.17
N TYR A 150 -56.70 -42.57 -11.99
CA TYR A 150 -56.01 -43.83 -11.65
C TYR A 150 -54.56 -43.56 -11.27
N THR A 151 -54.03 -44.14 -10.18
CA THR A 151 -52.59 -44.12 -9.89
C THR A 151 -51.92 -45.47 -10.13
N GLU A 152 -50.59 -45.43 -10.23
CA GLU A 152 -49.70 -46.58 -10.20
C GLU A 152 -49.26 -46.94 -8.76
N LYS A 153 -48.82 -48.17 -8.49
CA LYS A 153 -48.23 -48.57 -7.19
C LYS A 153 -46.93 -49.35 -7.41
N THR A 154 -45.77 -48.76 -7.12
CA THR A 154 -44.70 -49.26 -6.19
C THR A 154 -43.33 -48.63 -6.46
N LYS A 155 -42.54 -48.53 -5.39
CA LYS A 155 -41.16 -48.04 -5.22
C LYS A 155 -40.06 -48.69 -6.10
N HIS A 156 -40.38 -49.29 -7.24
CA HIS A 156 -39.38 -49.83 -8.16
C HIS A 156 -39.66 -49.36 -9.60
N LEU A 157 -38.76 -48.49 -10.10
CA LEU A 157 -38.67 -47.97 -11.47
C LEU A 157 -38.38 -49.09 -12.50
N ALA A 158 -39.29 -50.04 -12.72
CA ALA A 158 -39.03 -51.17 -13.62
C ALA A 158 -40.16 -51.59 -14.58
N ASP A 159 -41.28 -50.86 -14.67
CA ASP A 159 -42.18 -51.01 -15.83
C ASP A 159 -42.56 -49.64 -16.41
N ASN A 160 -41.65 -49.05 -17.18
CA ASN A 160 -41.69 -47.72 -17.81
C ASN A 160 -42.82 -47.53 -18.88
N LYS A 161 -43.97 -48.19 -18.78
CA LYS A 161 -44.99 -48.27 -19.84
C LYS A 161 -46.34 -47.60 -19.54
N GLY A 162 -46.50 -46.98 -18.37
CA GLY A 162 -47.71 -46.20 -18.01
C GLY A 162 -48.98 -47.03 -17.87
N GLY A 163 -48.91 -48.19 -17.20
CA GLY A 163 -50.05 -49.10 -17.01
C GLY A 163 -51.03 -48.67 -15.91
N ARG A 164 -52.34 -48.83 -16.16
CA ARG A 164 -53.42 -48.48 -15.20
C ARG A 164 -53.54 -49.53 -14.09
N GLN A 165 -53.54 -49.15 -12.81
CA GLN A 165 -53.61 -50.13 -11.71
C GLN A 165 -54.69 -49.86 -10.65
N LYS A 166 -54.69 -48.71 -9.94
CA LYS A 166 -55.61 -48.46 -8.82
C LYS A 166 -56.38 -47.14 -8.97
N LEU A 167 -57.70 -47.18 -8.85
CA LEU A 167 -58.55 -45.98 -8.84
C LEU A 167 -58.36 -45.21 -7.51
N ILE A 168 -57.99 -43.93 -7.56
CA ILE A 168 -57.75 -43.10 -6.37
C ILE A 168 -58.82 -42.03 -6.20
N LEU A 169 -59.14 -41.29 -7.27
CA LEU A 169 -60.17 -40.23 -7.26
C LEU A 169 -61.33 -40.60 -8.18
N ASN A 170 -62.55 -40.24 -7.78
CA ASN A 170 -63.76 -40.37 -8.60
C ASN A 170 -64.61 -39.13 -8.40
N ILE A 171 -64.50 -38.17 -9.31
CA ILE A 171 -65.31 -36.94 -9.29
C ILE A 171 -66.59 -37.23 -10.08
N LYS A 172 -67.74 -37.14 -9.41
CA LYS A 172 -69.05 -37.27 -10.06
C LYS A 172 -69.38 -36.00 -10.83
N ASN A 173 -69.99 -36.14 -12.02
CA ASN A 173 -70.48 -35.03 -12.84
C ASN A 173 -69.38 -34.07 -13.33
N TYR A 174 -68.14 -34.55 -13.48
CA TYR A 174 -67.07 -33.74 -14.06
C TYR A 174 -67.22 -33.66 -15.59
N ASP A 175 -67.48 -32.47 -16.11
CA ASP A 175 -67.40 -32.16 -17.54
C ASP A 175 -66.34 -31.07 -17.78
N PRO A 176 -65.22 -31.37 -18.48
CA PRO A 176 -64.18 -30.38 -18.75
C PRO A 176 -64.71 -29.19 -19.56
N ARG A 177 -65.77 -29.39 -20.37
CA ARG A 177 -66.32 -28.34 -21.24
C ARG A 177 -67.10 -27.26 -20.49
N GLN A 178 -67.52 -27.57 -19.27
CA GLN A 178 -68.17 -26.61 -18.38
C GLN A 178 -67.16 -25.84 -17.52
N ARG A 179 -65.86 -26.17 -17.62
CA ARG A 179 -64.83 -25.52 -16.81
C ARG A 179 -64.46 -24.17 -17.42
N PRO A 180 -64.21 -23.14 -16.58
CA PRO A 180 -63.84 -21.81 -17.05
C PRO A 180 -62.67 -21.81 -18.04
N TRP A 181 -61.62 -22.60 -17.77
CA TRP A 181 -60.44 -22.70 -18.64
C TRP A 181 -60.76 -23.23 -20.05
N TYR A 182 -61.74 -24.14 -20.19
CA TYR A 182 -62.12 -24.67 -21.50
C TYR A 182 -62.97 -23.66 -22.27
N ILE A 183 -63.94 -23.05 -21.59
CA ILE A 183 -64.86 -22.06 -22.17
C ILE A 183 -64.08 -20.82 -22.62
N SER A 184 -63.20 -20.29 -21.77
CA SER A 184 -62.40 -19.11 -22.07
C SER A 184 -61.45 -19.37 -23.24
N THR A 185 -60.82 -20.54 -23.30
CA THR A 185 -59.89 -20.89 -24.39
C THR A 185 -60.63 -21.07 -25.72
N LYS A 186 -61.77 -21.76 -25.72
CA LYS A 186 -62.61 -21.92 -26.92
C LYS A 186 -63.08 -20.57 -27.45
N ALA A 187 -63.42 -19.63 -26.56
CA ALA A 187 -63.81 -18.28 -26.93
C ALA A 187 -62.62 -17.44 -27.44
N ALA A 188 -61.44 -17.57 -26.83
CA ALA A 188 -60.24 -16.79 -27.16
C ALA A 188 -59.64 -17.15 -28.52
N LYS A 189 -59.79 -18.40 -28.99
CA LYS A 189 -59.24 -18.92 -30.25
C LYS A 189 -57.71 -18.80 -30.40
N LYS A 190 -57.01 -18.49 -29.31
CA LYS A 190 -55.55 -18.33 -29.23
C LYS A 190 -55.04 -18.94 -27.91
N PRO A 191 -53.72 -19.19 -27.77
CA PRO A 191 -53.14 -19.63 -26.50
C PRO A 191 -53.43 -18.60 -25.41
N ILE A 192 -53.92 -19.06 -24.26
CA ILE A 192 -54.18 -18.21 -23.08
C ILE A 192 -53.83 -18.93 -21.79
N TRP A 193 -53.64 -18.17 -20.71
CA TRP A 193 -53.68 -18.71 -19.36
C TRP A 193 -55.10 -18.78 -18.81
N SER A 194 -55.38 -19.79 -17.99
CA SER A 194 -56.58 -19.79 -17.16
C SER A 194 -56.44 -18.79 -16.01
N GLU A 195 -57.56 -18.42 -15.40
CA GLU A 195 -57.54 -17.93 -14.02
C GLU A 195 -56.95 -19.01 -13.09
N ILE A 196 -56.38 -18.60 -11.95
CA ILE A 196 -55.91 -19.55 -10.94
C ILE A 196 -57.10 -20.25 -10.29
N TYR A 197 -57.11 -21.58 -10.33
CA TYR A 197 -58.17 -22.41 -9.75
C TYR A 197 -57.62 -23.47 -8.80
N SER A 198 -58.52 -24.03 -7.99
CA SER A 198 -58.19 -25.06 -7.02
C SER A 198 -58.55 -26.44 -7.56
N LEU A 199 -57.60 -27.37 -7.51
CA LEU A 199 -57.86 -28.80 -7.63
C LEU A 199 -58.13 -29.35 -6.21
N ILE A 200 -59.31 -29.93 -6.00
CA ILE A 200 -59.78 -30.40 -4.69
C ILE A 200 -59.88 -31.93 -4.71
N ASP A 201 -59.24 -32.61 -3.75
CA ASP A 201 -59.50 -34.03 -3.49
C ASP A 201 -60.78 -34.18 -2.63
N GLU A 202 -61.85 -34.68 -3.25
CA GLU A 202 -63.15 -34.91 -2.61
C GLU A 202 -63.11 -35.80 -1.35
N LYS A 203 -62.03 -36.58 -1.14
CA LYS A 203 -61.94 -37.50 0.01
C LYS A 203 -61.27 -36.90 1.26
N ASN A 204 -60.55 -35.79 1.15
CA ASN A 204 -59.80 -35.21 2.28
C ASN A 204 -59.56 -33.69 2.10
N LEU A 205 -60.61 -32.90 2.35
CA LEU A 205 -60.63 -31.43 2.21
C LEU A 205 -59.62 -30.68 3.10
N THR A 206 -59.02 -31.34 4.10
CA THR A 206 -58.09 -30.72 5.05
C THR A 206 -56.62 -30.86 4.66
N THR A 207 -56.26 -31.74 3.71
CA THR A 207 -54.86 -32.07 3.41
C THR A 207 -54.42 -31.99 1.95
N ALA A 208 -55.29 -31.86 0.95
CA ALA A 208 -54.88 -31.81 -0.45
C ALA A 208 -55.72 -30.82 -1.29
N VAL A 209 -55.37 -29.53 -1.22
CA VAL A 209 -55.85 -28.52 -2.18
C VAL A 209 -54.65 -27.96 -2.91
N THR A 210 -54.64 -28.10 -4.22
CA THR A 210 -53.55 -27.62 -5.08
C THR A 210 -54.05 -26.42 -5.88
N GLN A 211 -53.44 -25.25 -5.66
CA GLN A 211 -53.67 -24.08 -6.50
C GLN A 211 -52.86 -24.25 -7.79
N THR A 212 -53.51 -24.04 -8.93
CA THR A 212 -52.88 -24.24 -10.24
C THR A 212 -53.30 -23.16 -11.22
N VAL A 213 -52.42 -22.91 -12.20
CA VAL A 213 -52.69 -22.10 -13.38
C VAL A 213 -52.39 -22.95 -14.61
N SER A 214 -53.25 -22.89 -15.62
CA SER A 214 -53.18 -23.75 -16.79
C SER A 214 -52.88 -22.96 -18.04
N ALA A 215 -51.81 -23.33 -18.74
CA ALA A 215 -51.57 -22.90 -20.11
C ALA A 215 -52.54 -23.67 -21.01
N ASN A 216 -53.40 -22.98 -21.75
CA ASN A 216 -54.42 -23.61 -22.57
C ASN A 216 -54.26 -23.24 -24.04
N GLN A 217 -54.30 -24.27 -24.89
CA GLN A 217 -54.12 -24.17 -26.32
C GLN A 217 -55.32 -24.78 -27.05
N PRO A 218 -56.06 -24.00 -27.87
CA PRO A 218 -57.13 -24.56 -28.69
C PRO A 218 -56.55 -25.39 -29.83
N TYR A 219 -57.13 -26.56 -30.09
CA TYR A 219 -56.77 -27.44 -31.20
C TYR A 219 -57.89 -27.46 -32.26
N TYR A 220 -57.50 -27.25 -33.50
CA TYR A 220 -58.34 -27.32 -34.69
C TYR A 220 -57.77 -28.38 -35.62
N ASP A 221 -58.63 -29.17 -36.27
CA ASP A 221 -58.16 -30.12 -37.28
C ASP A 221 -57.79 -29.41 -38.61
N ASP A 222 -57.30 -30.18 -39.58
CA ASP A 222 -56.92 -29.70 -40.92
C ASP A 222 -58.07 -29.01 -41.68
N THR A 223 -59.31 -29.23 -41.27
CA THR A 223 -60.51 -28.57 -41.85
C THR A 223 -60.84 -27.24 -41.17
N GLY A 224 -60.08 -26.85 -40.14
CA GLY A 224 -60.33 -25.68 -39.31
C GLY A 224 -61.45 -25.88 -38.27
N THR A 225 -61.90 -27.13 -38.06
CA THR A 225 -62.95 -27.46 -37.08
C THR A 225 -62.32 -27.59 -35.69
N PHE A 226 -62.88 -26.90 -34.70
CA PHE A 226 -62.42 -27.00 -33.31
C PHE A 226 -62.61 -28.42 -32.78
N ARG A 227 -61.55 -29.04 -32.26
CA ARG A 227 -61.60 -30.42 -31.75
C ARG A 227 -61.46 -30.52 -30.24
N GLY A 228 -60.81 -29.54 -29.61
CA GLY A 228 -60.60 -29.56 -28.17
C GLY A 228 -59.60 -28.53 -27.68
N VAL A 229 -59.21 -28.67 -26.42
CA VAL A 229 -58.21 -27.84 -25.74
C VAL A 229 -57.13 -28.75 -25.18
N LEU A 230 -55.88 -28.43 -25.46
CA LEU A 230 -54.72 -28.96 -24.73
C LEU A 230 -54.44 -28.04 -23.54
N GLY A 231 -54.29 -28.62 -22.36
CA GLY A 231 -54.03 -27.92 -21.11
C GLY A 231 -52.76 -28.43 -20.45
N THR A 232 -51.87 -27.52 -20.07
CA THR A 232 -50.66 -27.83 -19.32
C THR A 232 -50.67 -27.04 -18.02
N ASP A 233 -50.79 -27.72 -16.89
CA ASP A 233 -50.96 -27.08 -15.58
C ASP A 233 -49.63 -26.93 -14.84
N ILE A 234 -49.50 -25.80 -14.15
CA ILE A 234 -48.40 -25.47 -13.26
C ILE A 234 -48.93 -25.29 -11.84
N PHE A 235 -48.40 -26.09 -10.90
CA PHE A 235 -48.71 -25.92 -9.49
C PHE A 235 -48.00 -24.70 -8.90
N LEU A 236 -48.76 -23.81 -8.27
CA LEU A 236 -48.19 -22.61 -7.64
C LEU A 236 -47.32 -22.93 -6.41
N SER A 237 -47.41 -24.16 -5.89
CA SER A 237 -46.49 -24.67 -4.87
C SER A 237 -45.06 -24.77 -5.37
N GLN A 238 -44.83 -25.07 -6.65
CA GLN A 238 -43.48 -25.12 -7.24
C GLN A 238 -42.84 -23.72 -7.29
N ILE A 239 -43.63 -22.71 -7.65
CA ILE A 239 -43.19 -21.31 -7.60
C ILE A 239 -42.90 -20.90 -6.15
N SER A 240 -43.76 -21.28 -5.20
CA SER A 240 -43.54 -21.01 -3.78
C SER A 240 -42.29 -21.69 -3.23
N GLU A 241 -42.03 -22.95 -3.62
CA GLU A 241 -40.82 -23.69 -3.27
C GLU A 241 -39.59 -22.96 -3.79
N PHE A 242 -39.58 -22.55 -5.07
CA PHE A 242 -38.51 -21.73 -5.62
C PHE A 242 -38.30 -20.43 -4.83
N LEU A 243 -39.35 -19.66 -4.55
CA LEU A 243 -39.25 -18.43 -3.76
C LEU A 243 -38.66 -18.68 -2.37
N SER A 244 -38.96 -19.82 -1.74
CA SER A 244 -38.40 -20.20 -0.44
C SER A 244 -36.90 -20.54 -0.48
N THR A 245 -36.35 -20.88 -1.66
CA THR A 245 -34.90 -21.13 -1.83
C THR A 245 -34.07 -19.85 -1.97
N LEU A 246 -34.72 -18.70 -2.22
CA LEU A 246 -34.05 -17.42 -2.41
C LEU A 246 -33.48 -16.92 -1.08
N LYS A 247 -32.18 -16.61 -1.06
CA LYS A 247 -31.51 -16.05 0.12
C LYS A 247 -31.71 -14.53 0.15
N ILE A 248 -32.64 -14.06 0.97
CA ILE A 248 -33.04 -12.65 1.03
C ILE A 248 -32.89 -12.15 2.46
N GLY A 249 -31.67 -11.76 2.82
CA GLY A 249 -31.36 -11.42 4.21
C GLY A 249 -31.59 -12.61 5.16
N GLN A 250 -31.94 -12.31 6.40
CA GLN A 250 -32.30 -13.31 7.42
C GLN A 250 -33.81 -13.49 7.55
N THR A 251 -34.55 -12.40 7.39
CA THR A 251 -36.00 -12.33 7.61
C THR A 251 -36.74 -11.64 6.46
N GLY A 252 -36.07 -11.43 5.33
CA GLY A 252 -36.71 -10.95 4.10
C GLY A 252 -37.69 -11.96 3.52
N GLU A 253 -38.76 -11.44 2.92
CA GLU A 253 -39.83 -12.26 2.34
C GLU A 253 -40.10 -11.82 0.90
N THR A 254 -40.47 -12.78 0.05
CA THR A 254 -40.97 -12.52 -1.29
C THR A 254 -42.32 -13.16 -1.49
N PHE A 255 -43.15 -12.48 -2.27
CA PHE A 255 -44.42 -13.03 -2.68
C PHE A 255 -44.82 -12.45 -4.03
N ILE A 256 -45.64 -13.20 -4.73
CA ILE A 256 -46.25 -12.81 -5.99
C ILE A 256 -47.75 -12.70 -5.73
N MET A 257 -48.37 -11.63 -6.20
CA MET A 257 -49.82 -11.44 -6.11
C MET A 257 -50.37 -10.93 -7.43
N GLU A 258 -51.64 -11.17 -7.69
CA GLU A 258 -52.36 -10.48 -8.77
C GLU A 258 -52.63 -9.02 -8.38
N HIS A 259 -52.96 -8.18 -9.35
CA HIS A 259 -53.41 -6.80 -9.09
C HIS A 259 -54.70 -6.72 -8.26
N SER A 260 -55.47 -7.81 -8.15
CA SER A 260 -56.60 -7.93 -7.21
C SER A 260 -56.15 -7.99 -5.74
N GLY A 261 -54.86 -8.25 -5.49
CA GLY A 261 -54.28 -8.49 -4.17
C GLY A 261 -54.31 -9.96 -3.73
N LEU A 262 -54.80 -10.88 -4.56
CA LEU A 262 -54.77 -12.33 -4.27
C LEU A 262 -53.36 -12.88 -4.43
N ILE A 263 -52.89 -13.67 -3.45
CA ILE A 263 -51.58 -14.31 -3.49
C ILE A 263 -51.56 -15.38 -4.61
N VAL A 264 -50.47 -15.37 -5.38
CA VAL A 264 -50.10 -16.41 -6.34
C VAL A 264 -49.13 -17.38 -5.68
N ALA A 265 -48.01 -16.87 -5.15
CA ALA A 265 -46.97 -17.66 -4.50
C ALA A 265 -46.26 -16.83 -3.41
N SER A 266 -45.65 -17.50 -2.45
CA SER A 266 -44.90 -16.85 -1.36
C SER A 266 -43.68 -17.68 -0.96
N SER A 267 -42.62 -17.02 -0.51
CA SER A 267 -41.46 -17.68 0.10
C SER A 267 -41.77 -18.28 1.47
N MET A 268 -42.90 -17.93 2.08
CA MET A 268 -43.36 -18.45 3.36
C MET A 268 -44.25 -19.68 3.19
N GLN A 269 -44.23 -20.59 4.16
CA GLN A 269 -45.05 -21.82 4.16
C GLN A 269 -46.54 -21.57 4.49
N GLU A 270 -47.05 -20.34 4.31
CA GLU A 270 -48.47 -20.04 4.44
C GLU A 270 -49.22 -20.57 3.21
N LYS A 271 -50.31 -21.30 3.45
CA LYS A 271 -51.17 -21.78 2.36
C LYS A 271 -51.80 -20.58 1.64
N PRO A 272 -51.75 -20.48 0.30
CA PRO A 272 -52.28 -19.35 -0.46
C PRO A 272 -53.82 -19.35 -0.56
N TYR A 273 -54.50 -20.07 0.34
CA TYR A 273 -55.94 -20.26 0.35
C TYR A 273 -56.47 -20.46 1.77
N LEU A 274 -57.77 -20.21 1.93
CA LEU A 274 -58.55 -20.41 3.13
C LEU A 274 -59.70 -21.37 2.81
N ILE A 275 -60.03 -22.27 3.74
CA ILE A 275 -61.23 -23.10 3.64
C ILE A 275 -62.40 -22.26 4.18
N ASN A 276 -63.49 -22.14 3.43
CA ASN A 276 -64.65 -21.36 3.86
C ASN A 276 -65.25 -21.98 5.15
N PRO A 277 -65.27 -21.26 6.27
CA PRO A 277 -65.76 -21.79 7.54
C PRO A 277 -67.27 -22.09 7.51
N LYS A 278 -68.04 -21.48 6.59
CA LYS A 278 -69.48 -21.72 6.41
C LYS A 278 -69.78 -22.87 5.44
N ASN A 279 -68.84 -23.17 4.54
CA ASN A 279 -68.94 -24.25 3.57
C ASN A 279 -67.57 -24.92 3.40
N PRO A 280 -67.27 -25.99 4.16
CA PRO A 280 -65.96 -26.65 4.13
C PRO A 280 -65.57 -27.26 2.78
N GLU A 281 -66.51 -27.36 1.83
CA GLU A 281 -66.28 -27.80 0.45
C GLU A 281 -65.80 -26.66 -0.48
N GLU A 282 -65.80 -25.41 0.00
CA GLU A 282 -65.41 -24.24 -0.75
C GLU A 282 -64.04 -23.69 -0.30
N VAL A 283 -63.14 -23.51 -1.26
CA VAL A 283 -61.81 -22.96 -1.05
C VAL A 283 -61.76 -21.53 -1.60
N LEU A 284 -61.36 -20.58 -0.76
CA LEU A 284 -61.19 -19.17 -1.12
C LEU A 284 -59.69 -18.87 -1.25
N ARG A 285 -59.30 -18.13 -2.28
CA ARG A 285 -57.90 -17.67 -2.43
C ARG A 285 -57.59 -16.58 -1.39
N LEU A 286 -56.36 -16.57 -0.88
CA LEU A 286 -55.94 -15.65 0.17
C LEU A 286 -55.52 -14.29 -0.40
N CYS A 287 -56.10 -13.20 0.12
CA CYS A 287 -55.61 -11.84 -0.16
C CYS A 287 -54.33 -11.54 0.64
N ALA A 288 -53.34 -10.92 0.01
CA ALA A 288 -52.05 -10.59 0.61
C ALA A 288 -52.20 -9.66 1.83
N TYR A 289 -53.13 -8.71 1.80
CA TYR A 289 -53.43 -7.80 2.92
C TYR A 289 -54.21 -8.46 4.08
N GLU A 290 -54.55 -9.75 3.97
CA GLU A 290 -55.15 -10.60 5.00
C GLU A 290 -54.23 -11.73 5.47
N SER A 291 -53.02 -11.84 4.90
CA SER A 291 -52.01 -12.84 5.26
C SER A 291 -51.72 -12.85 6.76
N LYS A 292 -51.47 -14.04 7.33
CA LYS A 292 -51.02 -14.18 8.72
C LYS A 292 -49.60 -13.65 8.88
N MET A 293 -48.79 -13.67 7.82
CA MET A 293 -47.42 -13.17 7.82
C MET A 293 -47.43 -11.64 7.92
N PRO A 294 -46.85 -11.06 8.99
CA PRO A 294 -46.91 -9.61 9.21
C PRO A 294 -46.29 -8.78 8.08
N LEU A 295 -45.20 -9.26 7.47
CA LEU A 295 -44.47 -8.52 6.45
C LEU A 295 -45.23 -8.49 5.13
N ILE A 296 -45.71 -9.64 4.62
CA ILE A 296 -46.62 -9.71 3.45
C ILE A 296 -47.85 -8.82 3.66
N ARG A 297 -48.52 -8.98 4.80
CA ARG A 297 -49.74 -8.22 5.12
C ARG A 297 -49.50 -6.71 5.10
N LYS A 298 -48.42 -6.26 5.75
CA LYS A 298 -48.10 -4.84 5.84
C LYS A 298 -47.63 -4.28 4.50
N ALA A 299 -46.83 -5.02 3.74
CA ALA A 299 -46.37 -4.64 2.41
C ALA A 299 -47.53 -4.47 1.42
N ALA A 300 -48.44 -5.45 1.37
CA ALA A 300 -49.62 -5.38 0.51
C ALA A 300 -50.53 -4.20 0.85
N ARG A 301 -50.78 -3.95 2.15
CA ARG A 301 -51.53 -2.75 2.60
C ARG A 301 -50.82 -1.46 2.24
N TYR A 302 -49.50 -1.39 2.43
CA TYR A 302 -48.72 -0.21 2.09
C TYR A 302 -48.79 0.12 0.59
N LEU A 303 -48.69 -0.91 -0.27
CA LEU A 303 -48.84 -0.73 -1.71
C LEU A 303 -50.24 -0.23 -2.08
N LEU A 304 -51.28 -0.82 -1.49
CA LEU A 304 -52.66 -0.39 -1.70
C LEU A 304 -52.89 1.05 -1.23
N ASP A 305 -52.44 1.40 -0.03
CA ASP A 305 -52.58 2.74 0.54
C ASP A 305 -51.85 3.80 -0.31
N ARG A 306 -50.68 3.46 -0.87
CA ARG A 306 -49.85 4.38 -1.65
C ARG A 306 -50.37 4.61 -3.06
N PHE A 307 -50.84 3.57 -3.74
CA PHE A 307 -51.25 3.64 -5.15
C PHE A 307 -52.77 3.72 -5.34
N GLY A 308 -53.55 3.52 -4.27
CA GLY A 308 -55.02 3.46 -4.28
C GLY A 308 -55.53 2.15 -4.86
N GLU A 309 -55.18 1.87 -6.11
CA GLU A 309 -55.41 0.60 -6.80
C GLU A 309 -54.08 0.01 -7.23
N LEU A 310 -53.90 -1.31 -7.07
CA LEU A 310 -52.64 -1.96 -7.41
C LEU A 310 -52.37 -1.92 -8.92
N ASN A 311 -53.40 -1.83 -9.77
CA ASN A 311 -53.28 -1.65 -11.23
C ASN A 311 -52.46 -0.41 -11.64
N ASN A 312 -52.31 0.57 -10.73
CA ASN A 312 -51.52 1.76 -11.00
C ASN A 312 -50.00 1.50 -10.97
N ILE A 313 -49.56 0.32 -10.54
CA ILE A 313 -48.15 -0.08 -10.49
C ILE A 313 -47.71 -0.58 -11.87
N THR A 314 -47.39 0.36 -12.76
CA THR A 314 -47.04 0.08 -14.17
C THR A 314 -45.55 -0.09 -14.44
N LYS A 315 -44.69 0.15 -13.44
CA LYS A 315 -43.24 0.02 -13.55
C LYS A 315 -42.66 -0.49 -12.24
N SER A 316 -41.39 -0.91 -12.26
CA SER A 316 -40.71 -1.29 -11.02
C SER A 316 -40.51 -0.07 -10.12
N GLU A 317 -40.87 -0.22 -8.85
CA GLU A 317 -40.80 0.82 -7.83
C GLU A 317 -40.06 0.29 -6.60
N GLN A 318 -39.04 1.02 -6.16
CA GLN A 318 -38.34 0.75 -4.91
C GLN A 318 -38.85 1.71 -3.84
N LEU A 319 -39.45 1.16 -2.81
CA LEU A 319 -40.19 1.88 -1.80
C LEU A 319 -39.73 1.47 -0.41
N GLU A 320 -40.23 2.17 0.59
CA GLU A 320 -39.90 1.90 1.98
C GLU A 320 -41.10 2.20 2.87
N PHE A 321 -41.27 1.36 3.88
CA PHE A 321 -42.32 1.54 4.88
C PHE A 321 -41.82 1.12 6.26
N GLU A 322 -42.61 1.40 7.29
CA GLU A 322 -42.25 1.06 8.66
C GLU A 322 -43.18 -0.04 9.21
N LEU A 323 -42.57 -1.05 9.82
CA LEU A 323 -43.25 -2.13 10.54
C LEU A 323 -42.57 -2.28 11.90
N GLU A 324 -43.34 -2.20 12.99
CA GLU A 324 -42.83 -2.32 14.36
C GLU A 324 -41.65 -1.38 14.70
N ARG A 325 -41.67 -0.16 14.14
CA ARG A 325 -40.59 0.84 14.24
C ARG A 325 -39.28 0.46 13.53
N GLN A 326 -39.35 -0.50 12.62
CA GLN A 326 -38.25 -0.90 11.76
C GLN A 326 -38.57 -0.57 10.31
N ARG A 327 -37.63 0.07 9.64
CA ARG A 327 -37.73 0.38 8.21
C ARG A 327 -37.62 -0.91 7.40
N GLN A 328 -38.49 -1.04 6.42
CA GLN A 328 -38.60 -2.17 5.53
C GLN A 328 -38.33 -1.66 4.11
N PHE A 329 -37.36 -2.25 3.42
CA PHE A 329 -37.10 -1.95 2.02
C PHE A 329 -37.97 -2.84 1.15
N LEU A 330 -38.84 -2.22 0.35
CA LEU A 330 -39.76 -2.90 -0.54
C LEU A 330 -39.37 -2.65 -1.98
N GLN A 331 -39.49 -3.65 -2.83
CA GLN A 331 -39.52 -3.50 -4.28
C GLN A 331 -40.74 -4.20 -4.82
N VAL A 332 -41.45 -3.53 -5.71
CA VAL A 332 -42.55 -4.12 -6.48
C VAL A 332 -42.25 -3.99 -7.96
N LYS A 333 -42.52 -5.04 -8.73
CA LYS A 333 -42.36 -5.06 -10.19
C LYS A 333 -43.54 -5.78 -10.85
N PRO A 334 -44.22 -5.16 -11.83
CA PRO A 334 -45.22 -5.87 -12.63
C PRO A 334 -44.56 -6.90 -13.54
N PHE A 335 -45.20 -8.06 -13.63
CA PHE A 335 -44.83 -9.19 -14.47
C PHE A 335 -46.04 -9.56 -15.34
N GLN A 336 -45.93 -9.32 -16.64
CA GLN A 336 -47.00 -9.48 -17.60
C GLN A 336 -46.54 -10.31 -18.79
N ASP A 337 -47.43 -11.15 -19.33
CA ASP A 337 -47.20 -11.83 -20.60
C ASP A 337 -48.33 -11.55 -21.61
N GLU A 338 -48.08 -11.84 -22.89
CA GLU A 338 -49.05 -11.60 -23.97
C GLU A 338 -50.28 -12.54 -23.92
N ARG A 339 -50.25 -13.54 -23.02
CA ARG A 339 -51.20 -14.66 -22.94
C ARG A 339 -52.12 -14.55 -21.73
N GLY A 340 -52.00 -13.50 -20.92
CA GLY A 340 -52.95 -13.13 -19.87
C GLY A 340 -52.42 -13.21 -18.43
N ILE A 341 -51.14 -13.49 -18.20
CA ILE A 341 -50.53 -13.32 -16.88
C ILE A 341 -50.37 -11.84 -16.58
N ASP A 342 -50.83 -11.43 -15.40
CA ASP A 342 -50.70 -10.07 -14.90
C ASP A 342 -50.51 -10.06 -13.38
N TRP A 343 -49.24 -10.19 -12.96
CA TRP A 343 -48.84 -10.37 -11.57
C TRP A 343 -47.90 -9.24 -11.10
N LEU A 344 -47.77 -9.12 -9.78
CA LEU A 344 -46.83 -8.24 -9.10
C LEU A 344 -45.84 -9.09 -8.31
N ILE A 345 -44.56 -8.97 -8.64
CA ILE A 345 -43.46 -9.52 -7.85
C ILE A 345 -43.17 -8.52 -6.74
N VAL A 346 -43.22 -8.97 -5.48
CA VAL A 346 -42.94 -8.13 -4.31
C VAL A 346 -41.79 -8.74 -3.51
N VAL A 347 -40.74 -7.95 -3.31
CA VAL A 347 -39.58 -8.28 -2.48
C VAL A 347 -39.54 -7.34 -1.31
N VAL A 348 -39.50 -7.87 -0.08
CA VAL A 348 -39.45 -7.06 1.14
C VAL A 348 -38.27 -7.51 2.00
N ILE A 349 -37.40 -6.56 2.34
CA ILE A 349 -36.18 -6.82 3.08
C ILE A 349 -36.11 -5.89 4.30
N PRO A 350 -36.13 -6.43 5.53
CA PRO A 350 -35.99 -5.62 6.75
C PRO A 350 -34.62 -4.96 6.85
N GLN A 351 -34.59 -3.68 7.23
CA GLN A 351 -33.34 -2.97 7.48
C GLN A 351 -32.53 -3.63 8.63
N SER A 352 -33.24 -4.21 9.61
CA SER A 352 -32.64 -4.89 10.77
C SER A 352 -31.65 -5.98 10.39
N ASP A 353 -31.91 -6.72 9.31
CA ASP A 353 -31.08 -7.84 8.85
C ASP A 353 -29.63 -7.41 8.56
N PHE A 354 -29.45 -6.16 8.13
CA PHE A 354 -28.13 -5.58 7.88
C PHE A 354 -27.64 -4.73 9.04
N MET A 355 -28.57 -4.06 9.74
CA MET A 355 -28.24 -3.17 10.85
C MET A 355 -27.86 -3.91 12.12
N GLU A 356 -28.21 -5.19 12.31
CA GLU A 356 -27.90 -5.91 13.53
C GLU A 356 -26.39 -6.03 13.76
N HIS A 357 -25.63 -6.41 12.74
CA HIS A 357 -24.16 -6.47 12.80
C HIS A 357 -23.53 -5.08 12.98
N ILE A 358 -24.08 -4.06 12.31
CA ILE A 358 -23.60 -2.67 12.43
C ILE A 358 -23.86 -2.14 13.85
N ASN A 359 -25.07 -2.37 14.39
CA ASN A 359 -25.45 -1.96 15.74
C ASN A 359 -24.68 -2.74 16.81
N ALA A 360 -24.34 -4.01 16.56
CA ALA A 360 -23.46 -4.78 17.45
C ALA A 360 -22.06 -4.13 17.53
N ASN A 361 -21.50 -3.73 16.39
CA ASN A 361 -20.22 -3.03 16.34
C ASN A 361 -20.30 -1.64 16.99
N ILE A 362 -21.40 -0.90 16.78
CA ILE A 362 -21.64 0.39 17.45
C ILE A 362 -21.74 0.19 18.97
N ARG A 363 -22.47 -0.84 19.46
CA ARG A 363 -22.54 -1.15 20.89
C ARG A 363 -21.17 -1.52 21.46
N LEU A 364 -20.40 -2.36 20.78
CA LEU A 364 -19.05 -2.72 21.19
C LEU A 364 -18.15 -1.47 21.26
N MET A 365 -18.23 -0.59 20.26
CA MET A 365 -17.51 0.68 20.25
C MET A 365 -17.92 1.57 21.43
N PHE A 366 -19.22 1.65 21.77
CA PHE A 366 -19.67 2.38 22.96
C PHE A 366 -19.16 1.76 24.27
N VAL A 367 -19.15 0.43 24.38
CA VAL A 367 -18.61 -0.27 25.56
C VAL A 367 -17.11 -0.03 25.67
N LEU A 368 -16.36 -0.21 24.58
CA LEU A 368 -14.92 0.08 24.53
C LEU A 368 -14.65 1.54 24.88
N PHE A 369 -15.45 2.47 24.38
CA PHE A 369 -15.36 3.88 24.77
C PHE A 369 -15.59 4.08 26.27
N MET A 370 -16.62 3.48 26.87
CA MET A 370 -16.86 3.60 28.31
C MET A 370 -15.72 3.01 29.12
N VAL A 371 -15.14 1.88 28.67
CA VAL A 371 -13.96 1.28 29.29
C VAL A 371 -12.74 2.19 29.15
N THR A 372 -12.47 2.73 27.96
CA THR A 372 -11.36 3.67 27.72
C THR A 372 -11.55 4.97 28.49
N LEU A 373 -12.76 5.50 28.58
CA LEU A 373 -13.10 6.69 29.36
C LEU A 373 -12.90 6.44 30.85
N LEU A 374 -13.35 5.28 31.35
CA LEU A 374 -13.11 4.85 32.73
C LEU A 374 -11.62 4.70 33.00
N ALA A 375 -10.88 4.01 32.14
CA ALA A 375 -9.43 3.82 32.26
C ALA A 375 -8.67 5.15 32.22
N ALA A 376 -9.00 6.03 31.27
CA ALA A 376 -8.42 7.37 31.17
C ALA A 376 -8.77 8.24 32.39
N THR A 377 -9.98 8.12 32.93
CA THR A 377 -10.38 8.81 34.16
C THR A 377 -9.63 8.27 35.37
N ILE A 378 -9.50 6.95 35.49
CA ILE A 378 -8.74 6.29 36.56
C ILE A 378 -7.27 6.72 36.49
N VAL A 379 -6.62 6.55 35.34
CA VAL A 379 -5.23 6.97 35.11
C VAL A 379 -5.09 8.47 35.37
N GLY A 380 -6.00 9.30 34.86
CA GLY A 380 -6.02 10.74 35.10
C GLY A 380 -6.12 11.10 36.58
N VAL A 381 -6.98 10.43 37.35
CA VAL A 381 -7.10 10.61 38.81
C VAL A 381 -5.85 10.12 39.53
N PHE A 382 -5.27 8.98 39.14
CA PHE A 382 -4.03 8.45 39.70
C PHE A 382 -2.87 9.41 39.45
N THR A 383 -2.67 9.85 38.20
CA THR A 383 -1.65 10.82 37.82
C THR A 383 -1.86 12.14 38.54
N ALA A 384 -3.09 12.67 38.59
CA ALA A 384 -3.38 13.89 39.35
C ALA A 384 -3.08 13.73 40.84
N ARG A 385 -3.40 12.59 41.47
CA ARG A 385 -3.04 12.32 42.87
C ARG A 385 -1.54 12.17 43.06
N TRP A 386 -0.87 11.50 42.14
CA TRP A 386 0.58 11.25 42.13
C TRP A 386 1.38 12.55 42.04
N VAL A 387 0.87 13.54 41.30
CA VAL A 387 1.46 14.89 41.18
C VAL A 387 1.03 15.81 42.33
N ILE A 388 -0.26 15.90 42.66
CA ILE A 388 -0.80 16.90 43.59
C ILE A 388 -0.46 16.58 45.04
N LYS A 389 -0.51 15.31 45.47
CA LYS A 389 -0.28 14.92 46.87
C LYS A 389 1.09 15.40 47.39
N PRO A 390 2.22 15.15 46.70
CA PRO A 390 3.52 15.66 47.14
C PRO A 390 3.62 17.19 47.08
N ILE A 391 3.00 17.87 46.10
CA ILE A 391 2.98 19.34 46.03
C ILE A 391 2.23 19.93 47.25
N VAL A 392 1.08 19.37 47.61
CA VAL A 392 0.31 19.81 48.80
C VAL A 392 1.07 19.51 50.10
N SER A 393 1.77 18.36 50.17
CA SER A 393 2.64 18.04 51.30
C SER A 393 3.76 19.05 51.45
N LEU A 394 4.39 19.45 50.34
CA LEU A 394 5.45 20.46 50.32
C LEU A 394 4.92 21.83 50.77
N LYS A 395 3.74 22.23 50.27
CA LYS A 395 3.06 23.46 50.69
C LYS A 395 2.80 23.48 52.20
N ASN A 396 2.29 22.38 52.76
CA ASN A 396 2.01 22.29 54.19
C ASN A 396 3.31 22.30 55.02
N ALA A 397 4.37 21.66 54.54
CA ALA A 397 5.68 21.68 55.21
C ALA A 397 6.31 23.06 55.21
N ALA A 398 6.19 23.82 54.12
CA ALA A 398 6.62 25.21 54.04
C ALA A 398 5.90 26.11 55.06
N VAL A 399 4.58 25.97 55.19
CA VAL A 399 3.77 26.75 56.16
C VAL A 399 4.13 26.39 57.61
N ARG A 400 4.48 25.14 57.89
CA ARG A 400 4.88 24.72 59.24
C ARG A 400 6.33 25.11 59.58
N LEU A 401 7.23 25.07 58.59
CA LEU A 401 8.59 25.58 58.74
C LEU A 401 8.59 27.09 59.05
N SER A 402 7.71 27.87 58.42
CA SER A 402 7.56 29.29 58.75
C SER A 402 7.01 29.54 60.17
N ASN A 403 6.39 28.54 60.78
CA ASN A 403 5.88 28.60 62.15
C ASN A 403 6.87 28.00 63.19
N GLY A 404 8.10 27.65 62.78
CA GLY A 404 9.15 27.20 63.70
C GLY A 404 9.18 25.69 64.00
N GLU A 405 8.42 24.88 63.25
CA GLU A 405 8.43 23.41 63.37
C GLU A 405 9.44 22.79 62.38
N TRP A 406 10.66 22.53 62.86
CA TRP A 406 11.83 22.18 62.02
C TRP A 406 11.94 20.71 61.58
N GLU A 407 11.25 19.78 62.25
CA GLU A 407 11.33 18.33 61.92
C GLU A 407 10.07 17.86 61.21
N GLN A 408 10.20 17.50 59.94
CA GLN A 408 9.08 17.00 59.16
C GLN A 408 9.50 15.88 58.19
N GLU A 409 8.66 14.86 58.12
CA GLU A 409 8.78 13.80 57.12
C GLU A 409 8.26 14.29 55.77
N LEU A 410 9.19 14.65 54.88
CA LEU A 410 8.91 14.93 53.48
C LEU A 410 9.07 13.65 52.65
N PRO A 411 8.24 13.44 51.61
CA PRO A 411 8.36 12.29 50.73
C PRO A 411 9.55 12.45 49.78
N THR A 412 10.77 12.24 50.28
CA THR A 412 12.03 12.39 49.52
C THR A 412 12.44 11.13 48.74
N THR A 413 11.57 10.13 48.68
CA THR A 413 11.84 8.86 47.96
C THR A 413 11.57 8.93 46.46
N ARG A 414 11.08 10.07 45.95
CA ARG A 414 10.89 10.29 44.52
C ARG A 414 12.17 10.80 43.86
N SER A 415 12.42 10.37 42.62
CA SER A 415 13.59 10.76 41.81
C SER A 415 13.28 11.77 40.69
N ASP A 416 12.04 12.23 40.61
CA ASP A 416 11.57 13.19 39.60
C ASP A 416 11.74 14.64 40.08
N GLU A 417 11.31 15.62 39.28
CA GLU A 417 11.46 17.05 39.57
C GLU A 417 10.78 17.44 40.89
N ILE A 418 9.67 16.78 41.25
CA ILE A 418 8.99 16.99 42.53
C ILE A 418 9.82 16.40 43.69
N GLY A 419 10.47 15.25 43.48
CA GLY A 419 11.43 14.66 44.41
C GLY A 419 12.66 15.54 44.62
N VAL A 420 13.27 16.03 43.53
CA VAL A 420 14.39 16.99 43.57
C VAL A 420 13.98 18.26 44.31
N LEU A 421 12.76 18.76 44.11
CA LEU A 421 12.22 19.92 44.83
C LEU A 421 12.00 19.63 46.32
N ALA A 422 11.45 18.46 46.67
CA ALA A 422 11.29 18.03 48.06
C ALA A 422 12.63 17.85 48.79
N GLN A 423 13.63 17.32 48.09
CA GLN A 423 14.98 17.14 48.62
C GLN A 423 15.71 18.48 48.77
N SER A 424 15.55 19.39 47.80
CA SER A 424 16.08 20.76 47.88
C SER A 424 15.44 21.53 49.04
N PHE A 425 14.12 21.40 49.24
CA PHE A 425 13.41 22.00 50.36
C PHE A 425 13.86 21.42 51.71
N LYS A 426 14.04 20.09 51.80
CA LYS A 426 14.59 19.41 52.99
C LYS A 426 16.01 19.89 53.30
N TRP A 427 16.88 20.02 52.29
CA TRP A 427 18.23 20.55 52.44
C TRP A 427 18.25 22.01 52.86
N MET A 428 17.37 22.87 52.34
CA MET A 428 17.25 24.25 52.81
C MET A 428 16.82 24.32 54.28
N ALA A 429 15.81 23.53 54.67
CA ALA A 429 15.33 23.47 56.07
C ALA A 429 16.43 22.96 57.03
N MET A 430 17.19 21.94 56.62
CA MET A 430 18.34 21.41 57.37
C MET A 430 19.50 22.38 57.43
N GLN A 431 19.88 23.01 56.31
CA GLN A 431 20.92 24.04 56.28
C GLN A 431 20.57 25.24 57.15
N LEU A 432 19.30 25.63 57.23
CA LEU A 432 18.87 26.73 58.08
C LEU A 432 18.97 26.34 59.57
N LYS A 433 18.61 25.10 59.94
CA LYS A 433 18.81 24.55 61.30
C LYS A 433 20.30 24.43 61.65
N GLU A 434 21.12 23.99 60.71
CA GLU A 434 22.57 23.76 60.85
C GLU A 434 23.41 25.05 60.80
N LEU A 435 22.98 26.08 60.05
CA LEU A 435 23.60 27.41 60.07
C LEU A 435 23.42 28.12 61.42
N PHE A 436 22.37 27.78 62.16
CA PHE A 436 22.17 28.24 63.53
C PHE A 436 23.05 27.49 64.55
N GLU A 437 23.51 26.27 64.25
CA GLU A 437 24.31 25.43 65.18
C GLU A 437 25.82 25.35 64.85
N HIS A 438 26.26 25.62 63.61
CA HIS A 438 27.59 25.20 63.14
C HIS A 438 28.38 26.31 62.40
N LEU A 439 28.68 27.41 63.10
CA LEU A 439 29.46 28.54 62.58
C LEU A 439 30.99 28.38 62.70
N GLU A 440 31.52 27.45 63.50
CA GLU A 440 32.96 27.38 63.79
C GLU A 440 33.79 26.38 62.95
N HIS A 441 33.20 25.37 62.30
CA HIS A 441 33.98 24.30 61.62
C HIS A 441 34.08 24.46 60.08
N LYS A 442 33.49 25.50 59.50
CA LYS A 442 33.13 25.59 58.07
C LYS A 442 34.26 26.02 57.11
N VAL A 443 35.45 26.34 57.61
CA VAL A 443 36.55 26.87 56.79
C VAL A 443 37.30 25.78 56.01
N SER A 444 37.38 24.54 56.52
CA SER A 444 38.13 23.45 55.88
C SER A 444 37.40 22.81 54.69
N GLU A 445 36.06 22.73 54.75
CA GLU A 445 35.20 22.02 53.78
C GLU A 445 35.02 22.77 52.43
N ARG A 446 35.07 24.12 52.47
CA ARG A 446 34.89 24.99 51.29
C ARG A 446 35.97 24.77 50.22
N THR A 447 37.17 24.40 50.62
CA THR A 447 38.32 24.17 49.71
C THR A 447 38.15 22.92 48.84
N ALA A 448 37.48 21.88 49.35
CA ALA A 448 37.21 20.64 48.59
C ALA A 448 35.99 20.76 47.65
N GLN A 449 34.98 21.56 48.04
CA GLN A 449 33.76 21.79 47.26
C GLN A 449 34.01 22.66 46.02
N LEU A 450 34.95 23.59 46.09
CA LEU A 450 35.35 24.44 44.97
C LEU A 450 36.04 23.63 43.86
N LYS A 451 36.86 22.65 44.25
CA LYS A 451 37.56 21.76 43.30
C LYS A 451 36.58 20.91 42.47
N ARG A 452 35.58 20.30 43.12
CA ARG A 452 34.53 19.51 42.44
C ARG A 452 33.62 20.35 41.53
N LYS A 453 33.29 21.58 41.91
CA LYS A 453 32.52 22.50 41.06
C LYS A 453 33.31 22.96 39.84
N ASN A 454 34.60 23.26 39.98
CA ASN A 454 35.45 23.62 38.86
C ASN A 454 35.67 22.44 37.89
N GLU A 455 35.81 21.20 38.39
CA GLU A 455 35.87 19.99 37.56
C GLU A 455 34.56 19.75 36.78
N LEU A 456 33.39 19.98 37.39
CA LEU A 456 32.09 19.88 36.70
C LEU A 456 31.88 20.99 35.67
N ILE A 457 32.28 22.23 35.97
CA ILE A 457 32.25 23.35 35.02
C ILE A 457 33.16 23.04 33.83
N ARG A 458 34.41 22.62 34.06
CA ARG A 458 35.33 22.17 32.99
C ARG A 458 34.72 21.04 32.16
N LYS A 459 34.13 20.01 32.78
CA LYS A 459 33.51 18.87 32.08
C LYS A 459 32.27 19.27 31.25
N VAL A 460 31.50 20.25 31.70
CA VAL A 460 30.31 20.72 30.97
C VAL A 460 30.72 21.68 29.83
N PHE A 461 31.62 22.63 30.07
CA PHE A 461 32.12 23.52 29.02
C PHE A 461 32.97 22.78 27.96
N GLY A 462 33.74 21.76 28.35
CA GLY A 462 34.51 20.90 27.44
C GLY A 462 33.66 20.06 26.47
N ARG A 463 32.34 19.93 26.71
CA ARG A 463 31.42 19.32 25.72
C ARG A 463 30.98 20.29 24.62
N TYR A 464 31.22 21.59 24.80
CA TYR A 464 30.77 22.64 23.88
C TYR A 464 31.93 23.48 23.32
N LEU A 465 33.11 23.41 23.93
CA LEU A 465 34.33 24.14 23.59
C LEU A 465 35.53 23.19 23.74
N THR A 466 36.60 23.39 22.98
CA THR A 466 37.83 22.61 23.19
C THR A 466 38.51 22.99 24.51
N ASP A 467 39.31 22.08 25.08
CA ASP A 467 39.97 22.29 26.36
C ASP A 467 40.83 23.56 26.37
N GLU A 468 41.46 23.91 25.25
CA GLU A 468 42.26 25.13 25.13
C GLU A 468 41.42 26.41 25.19
N VAL A 469 40.20 26.39 24.63
CA VAL A 469 39.26 27.52 24.71
C VAL A 469 38.72 27.64 26.14
N VAL A 470 38.43 26.51 26.79
CA VAL A 470 37.99 26.48 28.20
C VAL A 470 39.07 27.05 29.12
N ASP A 471 40.33 26.63 28.96
CA ASP A 471 41.45 27.15 29.75
C ASP A 471 41.64 28.66 29.51
N THR A 472 41.55 29.13 28.26
CA THR A 472 41.66 30.56 27.94
C THR A 472 40.54 31.40 28.57
N LEU A 473 39.28 30.91 28.53
CA LEU A 473 38.12 31.61 29.10
C LEU A 473 38.13 31.63 30.65
N LEU A 474 38.72 30.62 31.29
CA LEU A 474 38.72 30.47 32.74
C LEU A 474 39.94 31.11 33.43
N ASP A 475 41.09 31.20 32.77
CA ASP A 475 42.35 31.63 33.40
C ASP A 475 42.66 33.14 33.25
N THR A 476 41.94 33.89 32.41
CA THR A 476 42.14 35.34 32.26
C THR A 476 40.92 36.17 32.65
N LYS A 477 41.12 37.21 33.48
CA LYS A 477 40.09 38.23 33.77
C LYS A 477 39.57 38.95 32.51
N SER A 478 40.33 38.92 31.42
CA SER A 478 39.98 39.46 30.10
C SER A 478 39.27 38.45 29.18
N GLY A 479 39.23 37.16 29.52
CA GLY A 479 38.70 36.08 28.69
C GLY A 479 37.20 36.17 28.38
N LEU A 480 36.45 37.06 29.04
CA LEU A 480 35.04 37.35 28.74
C LEU A 480 34.82 38.70 28.03
N SER A 481 35.90 39.47 27.81
CA SER A 481 35.79 40.78 27.15
C SER A 481 35.47 40.59 25.67
N LEU A 482 34.54 41.38 25.14
CA LEU A 482 34.24 41.43 23.71
C LEU A 482 35.42 42.06 22.96
N GLY A 483 35.77 41.49 21.81
CA GLY A 483 36.91 41.90 21.00
C GLY A 483 37.80 40.73 20.60
N GLY A 484 38.77 41.00 19.74
CA GLY A 484 39.74 40.00 19.28
C GLY A 484 41.06 40.66 18.91
N GLU A 485 42.09 39.85 18.82
CA GLU A 485 43.42 40.28 18.38
C GLU A 485 43.69 39.81 16.96
N ARG A 486 44.48 40.60 16.21
CA ARG A 486 44.99 40.16 14.92
C ARG A 486 46.07 39.12 15.17
N ARG A 487 45.93 37.96 14.54
CA ARG A 487 46.86 36.85 14.63
C ARG A 487 46.93 36.14 13.29
N GLU A 488 48.14 35.75 12.88
CA GLU A 488 48.32 34.80 11.79
C GLU A 488 48.00 33.40 12.30
N ILE A 489 47.06 32.71 11.68
CA ILE A 489 46.69 31.33 12.03
C ILE A 489 46.58 30.49 10.77
N THR A 490 46.60 29.17 10.93
CA THR A 490 46.21 28.24 9.87
C THR A 490 44.79 27.75 10.10
N ILE A 491 43.97 27.91 9.08
CA ILE A 491 42.54 27.59 9.09
C ILE A 491 42.35 26.36 8.23
N LEU A 492 41.72 25.33 8.80
CA LEU A 492 41.26 24.16 8.07
C LEU A 492 39.73 24.21 8.05
N THR A 493 39.14 24.00 6.89
CA THR A 493 37.71 23.76 6.78
C THR A 493 37.44 22.52 5.94
N SER A 494 36.47 21.74 6.38
CA SER A 494 36.00 20.56 5.68
C SER A 494 34.49 20.64 5.43
N ASP A 495 34.03 19.96 4.39
CA ASP A 495 32.62 19.75 4.10
C ASP A 495 32.42 18.38 3.44
N LEU A 496 31.25 17.78 3.63
CA LEU A 496 30.87 16.53 3.00
C LEU A 496 30.36 16.79 1.57
N ARG A 497 30.84 15.99 0.62
CA ARG A 497 30.48 16.13 -0.79
C ARG A 497 29.11 15.52 -1.02
N GLY A 498 28.20 16.35 -1.56
CA GLY A 498 26.85 15.92 -1.95
C GLY A 498 25.90 15.61 -0.79
N PHE A 499 26.33 15.79 0.47
CA PHE A 499 25.55 15.38 1.63
C PHE A 499 24.26 16.17 1.79
N THR A 500 24.22 17.47 1.45
CA THR A 500 22.97 18.25 1.42
C THR A 500 21.90 17.56 0.57
N ALA A 501 22.25 17.12 -0.65
CA ALA A 501 21.32 16.41 -1.54
C ALA A 501 20.93 15.04 -0.98
N GLN A 502 21.88 14.31 -0.39
CA GLN A 502 21.61 13.02 0.26
C GLN A 502 20.66 13.18 1.46
N SER A 503 20.85 14.21 2.28
CA SER A 503 20.06 14.47 3.49
C SER A 503 18.58 14.73 3.20
N HIS A 504 18.25 15.31 2.04
CA HIS A 504 16.87 15.50 1.60
C HIS A 504 16.10 14.20 1.35
N ARG A 505 16.81 13.10 1.10
CA ARG A 505 16.24 11.77 0.81
C ARG A 505 16.10 10.90 2.07
N LEU A 506 16.62 11.35 3.21
CA LEU A 506 16.66 10.57 4.45
C LEU A 506 15.76 11.19 5.53
N PRO A 507 15.17 10.37 6.42
CA PRO A 507 14.51 10.86 7.62
C PRO A 507 15.49 11.69 8.49
N PRO A 508 15.03 12.80 9.12
CA PRO A 508 15.90 13.66 9.93
C PRO A 508 16.68 12.94 11.02
N GLU A 509 16.11 11.89 11.62
CA GLU A 509 16.75 11.09 12.66
C GLU A 509 17.96 10.31 12.11
N GLN A 510 17.88 9.84 10.87
CA GLN A 510 18.98 9.15 10.20
C GLN A 510 20.08 10.15 9.81
N VAL A 511 19.71 11.35 9.33
CA VAL A 511 20.65 12.44 9.05
C VAL A 511 21.46 12.79 10.30
N ILE A 512 20.81 12.94 11.45
CA ILE A 512 21.49 13.22 12.73
C ILE A 512 22.43 12.09 13.13
N LYS A 513 22.04 10.82 12.92
CA LYS A 513 22.89 9.67 13.23
C LYS A 513 24.16 9.66 12.38
N ILE A 514 24.04 9.93 11.07
CA ILE A 514 25.17 10.00 10.14
C ILE A 514 26.11 11.14 10.52
N ILE A 515 25.57 12.34 10.77
CA ILE A 515 26.35 13.51 11.16
C ILE A 515 27.09 13.28 12.48
N ASN A 516 26.42 12.76 13.52
CA ASN A 516 27.07 12.54 14.80
C ASN A 516 28.21 11.53 14.71
N LEU A 517 28.05 10.44 13.94
CA LEU A 517 29.09 9.44 13.74
C LEU A 517 30.31 10.04 13.02
N TYR A 518 30.08 10.80 11.95
CA TYR A 518 31.13 11.53 11.24
C TYR A 518 31.84 12.54 12.15
N LEU A 519 31.09 13.41 12.84
CA LEU A 519 31.66 14.46 13.69
C LEU A 519 32.41 13.89 14.90
N GLU A 520 31.99 12.76 15.45
CA GLU A 520 32.68 12.09 16.56
C GLU A 520 34.09 11.65 16.13
N GLU A 521 34.21 10.94 15.00
CA GLU A 521 35.52 10.50 14.49
C GLU A 521 36.41 11.69 14.09
N MET A 522 35.85 12.70 13.41
CA MET A 522 36.63 13.88 13.02
C MET A 522 37.11 14.68 14.23
N THR A 523 36.29 14.80 15.28
CA THR A 523 36.67 15.52 16.51
C THR A 523 37.84 14.86 17.21
N GLU A 524 37.84 13.52 17.28
CA GLU A 524 38.95 12.75 17.84
C GLU A 524 40.25 12.99 17.07
N VAL A 525 40.20 12.93 15.72
CA VAL A 525 41.36 13.23 14.87
C VAL A 525 41.84 14.67 15.07
N ILE A 526 40.95 15.66 15.03
CA ILE A 526 41.31 17.07 15.18
C ILE A 526 42.00 17.33 16.53
N SER A 527 41.51 16.70 17.60
CA SER A 527 42.08 16.78 18.94
C SER A 527 43.50 16.20 19.01
N GLN A 528 43.77 15.07 18.35
CA GLN A 528 45.11 14.45 18.30
C GLN A 528 46.17 15.35 17.68
N TYR A 529 45.79 16.18 16.72
CA TYR A 529 46.67 17.19 16.10
C TYR A 529 46.61 18.55 16.81
N GLN A 530 45.85 18.63 17.90
CA GLN A 530 45.68 19.82 18.74
C GLN A 530 45.19 21.02 17.90
N GLY A 531 44.19 20.76 17.05
CA GLY A 531 43.41 21.76 16.36
C GLY A 531 42.20 22.18 17.21
N THR A 532 41.86 23.47 17.18
CA THR A 532 40.71 24.00 17.91
C THR A 532 39.49 24.06 16.99
N ILE A 533 38.45 23.30 17.30
CA ILE A 533 37.18 23.38 16.56
C ILE A 533 36.47 24.69 16.92
N ASP A 534 36.29 25.56 15.95
CA ASP A 534 35.60 26.85 16.10
C ASP A 534 34.08 26.66 16.08
N LYS A 535 33.57 25.95 15.06
CA LYS A 535 32.17 25.55 14.95
C LYS A 535 31.92 24.42 13.95
N PHE A 536 30.80 23.74 14.13
CA PHE A 536 30.16 22.89 13.13
C PHE A 536 29.11 23.69 12.36
N MET A 537 28.98 23.47 11.05
CA MET A 537 28.05 24.17 10.15
C MET A 537 27.24 23.16 9.34
N GLY A 538 26.38 22.41 10.02
CA GLY A 538 25.74 21.23 9.41
C GLY A 538 26.76 20.10 9.32
N ASP A 539 27.14 19.75 8.10
CA ASP A 539 28.19 18.79 7.72
C ASP A 539 29.60 19.38 7.68
N GLY A 540 29.72 20.71 7.68
CA GLY A 540 31.02 21.38 7.65
C GLY A 540 31.69 21.54 9.01
N ILE A 541 33.03 21.47 9.05
CA ILE A 541 33.85 21.71 10.24
C ILE A 541 34.81 22.88 9.96
N LEU A 542 34.91 23.82 10.92
CA LEU A 542 35.93 24.88 10.91
C LEU A 542 36.91 24.65 12.08
N VAL A 543 38.19 24.52 11.75
CA VAL A 543 39.27 24.22 12.70
C VAL A 543 40.36 25.29 12.60
N LEU A 544 40.86 25.72 13.75
CA LEU A 544 41.91 26.72 13.89
C LEU A 544 43.17 26.07 14.46
N PHE A 545 44.31 26.35 13.82
CA PHE A 545 45.65 26.05 14.31
C PHE A 545 46.36 27.38 14.51
N GLY A 546 46.82 27.61 15.75
CA GLY A 546 47.42 28.88 16.15
C GLY A 546 46.52 29.78 17.00
N ALA A 547 45.30 29.35 17.27
CA ALA A 547 44.39 29.99 18.22
C ALA A 547 43.57 28.95 18.99
N PRO A 548 43.41 29.08 20.32
CA PRO A 548 43.94 30.16 21.17
C PRO A 548 45.45 30.04 21.46
N VAL A 549 46.05 28.87 21.23
CA VAL A 549 47.49 28.62 21.45
C VAL A 549 48.23 28.61 20.11
N ALA A 550 49.23 29.48 19.99
CA ALA A 550 50.12 29.56 18.82
C ALA A 550 51.29 28.58 18.93
N ARG A 551 51.65 27.91 17.83
CA ARG A 551 52.84 27.05 17.74
C ARG A 551 53.52 27.20 16.38
N ASP A 552 54.82 27.03 16.36
CA ASP A 552 55.60 27.21 15.11
C ASP A 552 55.21 26.20 14.01
N ASP A 553 54.71 25.02 14.40
CA ASP A 553 54.30 23.93 13.50
C ASP A 553 52.79 23.95 13.15
N ASP A 554 52.08 25.06 13.39
CA ASP A 554 50.64 25.19 13.10
C ASP A 554 50.27 24.80 11.65
N PRO A 555 50.98 25.27 10.60
CA PRO A 555 50.70 24.87 9.22
C PRO A 555 50.97 23.38 8.96
N GLU A 556 52.04 22.82 9.53
CA GLU A 556 52.38 21.40 9.41
C GLU A 556 51.30 20.51 10.04
N ARG A 557 50.86 20.87 11.26
CA ARG A 557 49.80 20.17 12.00
C ARG A 557 48.47 20.22 11.28
N ALA A 558 48.11 21.37 10.69
CA ALA A 558 46.88 21.51 9.93
C ALA A 558 46.87 20.57 8.71
N ILE A 559 47.96 20.51 7.95
CA ILE A 559 48.08 19.59 6.80
C ILE A 559 48.02 18.14 7.26
N ALA A 560 48.77 17.77 8.29
CA ALA A 560 48.78 16.42 8.82
C ALA A 560 47.40 16.00 9.35
N CYS A 561 46.71 16.91 10.04
CA CYS A 561 45.33 16.73 10.47
C CYS A 561 44.40 16.49 9.29
N GLY A 562 44.47 17.32 8.23
CA GLY A 562 43.66 17.13 7.03
C GLY A 562 43.88 15.76 6.37
N VAL A 563 45.13 15.32 6.25
CA VAL A 563 45.46 13.99 5.71
C VAL A 563 44.91 12.88 6.62
N ALA A 564 45.05 13.01 7.94
CA ALA A 564 44.52 12.05 8.90
C ALA A 564 42.99 11.99 8.88
N MET A 565 42.30 13.13 8.75
CA MET A 565 40.84 13.19 8.63
C MET A 565 40.36 12.49 7.35
N GLN A 566 41.06 12.67 6.22
CA GLN A 566 40.75 11.92 5.00
C GLN A 566 40.95 10.41 5.17
N LEU A 567 42.01 9.97 5.85
CA LEU A 567 42.23 8.54 6.11
C LEU A 567 41.19 7.96 7.07
N ALA A 568 40.73 8.73 8.05
CA ALA A 568 39.69 8.33 9.01
C ALA A 568 38.31 8.14 8.35
N MET A 569 38.07 8.73 7.17
CA MET A 569 36.83 8.49 6.41
C MET A 569 36.61 7.02 6.06
N ASN A 570 37.66 6.21 5.95
CA ASN A 570 37.52 4.76 5.73
C ASN A 570 36.74 4.11 6.87
N LYS A 571 37.10 4.41 8.12
CA LYS A 571 36.42 3.88 9.31
C LYS A 571 34.98 4.41 9.42
N VAL A 572 34.76 5.69 9.11
CA VAL A 572 33.41 6.28 9.04
C VAL A 572 32.57 5.52 8.02
N ASN A 573 33.09 5.30 6.82
CA ASN A 573 32.37 4.65 5.74
C ASN A 573 32.11 3.16 6.01
N GLU A 574 33.04 2.44 6.63
CA GLU A 574 32.82 1.04 7.09
C GLU A 574 31.64 0.97 8.08
N GLN A 575 31.57 1.91 9.03
CA GLN A 575 30.47 1.96 10.00
C GLN A 575 29.14 2.36 9.34
N LEU A 576 29.16 3.26 8.36
CA LEU A 576 27.97 3.65 7.62
C LEU A 576 27.44 2.50 6.75
N GLN A 577 28.32 1.78 6.06
CA GLN A 577 27.97 0.60 5.27
C GLN A 577 27.36 -0.50 6.15
N ALA A 578 27.93 -0.76 7.33
CA ALA A 578 27.36 -1.72 8.29
C ALA A 578 25.94 -1.34 8.77
N LEU A 579 25.58 -0.05 8.66
CA LEU A 579 24.25 0.47 8.97
C LEU A 579 23.34 0.61 7.74
N GLY A 580 23.82 0.24 6.55
CA GLY A 580 23.07 0.34 5.29
C GLY A 580 23.03 1.75 4.68
N PHE A 581 23.95 2.64 5.07
CA PHE A 581 24.06 3.98 4.49
C PHE A 581 25.15 4.05 3.40
N ALA A 582 24.97 4.98 2.46
CA ALA A 582 25.95 5.27 1.43
C ALA A 582 27.23 5.87 2.04
N SER A 583 28.37 5.58 1.40
CA SER A 583 29.65 6.18 1.78
C SER A 583 29.64 7.69 1.58
N LEU A 584 30.33 8.37 2.49
CA LEU A 584 30.56 9.80 2.46
C LEU A 584 31.95 10.10 1.92
N GLU A 585 32.06 11.19 1.18
CA GLU A 585 33.35 11.77 0.82
C GLU A 585 33.45 13.16 1.41
N MET A 586 34.66 13.55 1.79
CA MET A 586 34.96 14.86 2.37
C MET A 586 35.97 15.58 1.48
N GLY A 587 35.87 16.89 1.39
CA GLY A 587 36.98 17.69 0.87
C GLY A 587 37.40 18.75 1.89
N ILE A 588 38.68 19.12 1.82
CA ILE A 588 39.33 19.95 2.86
C ILE A 588 40.08 21.10 2.19
N GLY A 589 39.85 22.31 2.67
CA GLY A 589 40.64 23.50 2.33
C GLY A 589 41.47 23.97 3.52
N ILE A 590 42.73 24.32 3.27
CA ILE A 590 43.64 24.84 4.29
C ILE A 590 44.29 26.14 3.80
N ASN A 591 44.28 27.16 4.64
CA ASN A 591 44.84 28.46 4.34
C ASN A 591 45.52 29.05 5.57
N THR A 592 46.64 29.75 5.37
CA THR A 592 47.38 30.43 6.45
C THR A 592 47.38 31.93 6.17
N GLY A 593 46.96 32.72 7.16
CA GLY A 593 46.98 34.17 7.02
C GLY A 593 46.45 34.91 8.25
N GLU A 594 46.51 36.24 8.18
CA GLU A 594 46.12 37.12 9.28
C GLU A 594 44.60 37.28 9.40
N VAL A 595 44.10 37.03 10.60
CA VAL A 595 42.68 37.14 10.96
C VAL A 595 42.52 37.75 12.34
N VAL A 596 41.30 38.14 12.70
CA VAL A 596 40.95 38.55 14.06
C VAL A 596 40.35 37.35 14.79
N VAL A 597 40.99 36.91 15.87
CA VAL A 597 40.46 35.85 16.74
C VAL A 597 40.09 36.41 18.10
N GLY A 598 38.92 36.05 18.60
CA GLY A 598 38.50 36.41 19.95
C GLY A 598 37.00 36.24 20.18
N ASN A 599 36.52 36.92 21.21
CA ASN A 599 35.12 36.86 21.63
C ASN A 599 34.26 37.78 20.78
N ILE A 600 33.46 37.17 19.90
CA ILE A 600 32.58 37.86 18.95
C ILE A 600 31.13 37.65 19.37
N GLY A 601 30.34 38.73 19.39
CA GLY A 601 28.92 38.67 19.74
C GLY A 601 28.45 39.89 20.55
N SER A 602 27.61 39.62 21.55
CA SER A 602 27.06 40.63 22.47
C SER A 602 27.25 40.17 23.92
N GLU A 603 27.07 41.06 24.90
CA GLU A 603 27.21 40.72 26.32
C GLU A 603 26.35 39.52 26.79
N LYS A 604 25.23 39.25 26.10
CA LYS A 604 24.33 38.13 26.42
C LYS A 604 24.65 36.83 25.67
N ARG A 605 25.46 36.89 24.62
CA ARG A 605 25.81 35.75 23.76
C ARG A 605 27.12 36.04 23.04
N THR A 606 28.19 35.41 23.51
CA THR A 606 29.56 35.55 23.00
C THR A 606 30.05 34.17 22.56
N GLN A 607 30.76 34.11 21.44
CA GLN A 607 31.47 32.92 20.98
C GLN A 607 32.94 33.29 20.71
N TYR A 608 33.87 32.48 21.21
CA TYR A 608 35.26 32.57 20.78
C TYR A 608 35.32 32.09 19.33
N SER A 609 35.63 32.99 18.39
CA SER A 609 35.63 32.64 16.97
C SER A 609 36.62 33.49 16.16
N VAL A 610 36.76 33.17 14.88
CA VAL A 610 37.61 33.88 13.91
C VAL A 610 36.80 34.73 12.93
N LEU A 611 37.33 35.91 12.58
CA LEU A 611 36.84 36.78 11.51
C LEU A 611 37.98 37.27 10.63
N GLY A 612 37.79 37.20 9.31
CA GLY A 612 38.75 37.75 8.37
C GLY A 612 38.50 37.29 6.95
N ASN A 613 39.14 37.96 5.99
CA ASN A 613 39.08 37.57 4.58
C ASN A 613 39.70 36.19 4.37
N GLU A 614 40.71 35.82 5.16
CA GLU A 614 41.39 34.52 5.06
C GLU A 614 40.47 33.36 5.41
N VAL A 615 39.51 33.54 6.34
CA VAL A 615 38.48 32.51 6.64
C VAL A 615 37.59 32.27 5.41
N ASN A 616 37.14 33.36 4.78
CA ASN A 616 36.33 33.28 3.56
C ASN A 616 37.12 32.68 2.40
N LEU A 617 38.44 32.92 2.33
CA LEU A 617 39.29 32.31 1.35
C LEU A 617 39.42 30.80 1.58
N THR A 618 39.58 30.35 2.83
CA THR A 618 39.61 28.91 3.16
C THR A 618 38.36 28.19 2.69
N TYR A 619 37.16 28.75 2.94
CA TYR A 619 35.90 28.17 2.44
C TYR A 619 35.87 28.08 0.91
N ARG A 620 36.45 29.06 0.21
CA ARG A 620 36.50 29.01 -1.26
C ARG A 620 37.48 27.94 -1.75
N ILE A 621 38.63 27.80 -1.09
CA ILE A 621 39.61 26.75 -1.38
C ILE A 621 38.98 25.36 -1.20
N GLU A 622 38.31 25.14 -0.06
CA GLU A 622 37.56 23.92 0.22
C GLU A 622 36.50 23.67 -0.86
N SER A 623 35.75 24.69 -1.26
CA SER A 623 34.68 24.55 -2.25
C SER A 623 35.17 24.10 -3.63
N TYR A 624 36.47 24.19 -3.93
CA TYR A 624 37.05 23.68 -5.18
C TYR A 624 37.36 22.19 -5.14
N THR A 625 37.54 21.60 -3.96
CA THR A 625 37.87 20.18 -3.81
C THR A 625 36.74 19.26 -4.27
N VAL A 626 37.08 18.06 -4.71
CA VAL A 626 36.15 16.92 -4.78
C VAL A 626 36.39 15.96 -3.59
N GLY A 627 35.65 14.86 -3.54
CA GLY A 627 35.82 13.87 -2.48
C GLY A 627 37.25 13.35 -2.40
N GLY A 628 37.78 13.24 -1.19
CA GLY A 628 39.14 12.75 -0.92
C GLY A 628 40.24 13.79 -1.13
N GLN A 629 39.94 14.99 -1.63
CA GLN A 629 40.96 16.01 -1.90
C GLN A 629 41.22 16.93 -0.72
N ILE A 630 42.46 17.41 -0.66
CA ILE A 630 42.91 18.47 0.23
C ILE A 630 43.59 19.53 -0.61
N PHE A 631 43.06 20.75 -0.58
CA PHE A 631 43.70 21.91 -1.20
C PHE A 631 44.28 22.84 -0.16
N ILE A 632 45.52 23.28 -0.41
CA ILE A 632 46.20 24.28 0.41
C ILE A 632 46.51 25.52 -0.41
N SER A 633 46.49 26.68 0.26
CA SER A 633 46.97 27.94 -0.30
C SER A 633 48.49 27.94 -0.52
N GLU A 634 48.96 28.82 -1.39
CA GLU A 634 50.40 29.11 -1.54
C GLU A 634 51.06 29.57 -0.23
N SER A 635 50.36 30.36 0.60
CA SER A 635 50.92 30.81 1.89
C SER A 635 51.15 29.65 2.86
N THR A 636 50.23 28.69 2.91
CA THR A 636 50.39 27.47 3.71
C THR A 636 51.55 26.61 3.19
N LEU A 637 51.66 26.42 1.87
CA LEU A 637 52.76 25.65 1.27
C LEU A 637 54.11 26.28 1.58
N ASN A 638 54.25 27.60 1.42
CA ASN A 638 55.50 28.32 1.67
C ASN A 638 55.99 28.22 3.13
N LYS A 639 55.07 28.04 4.09
CA LYS A 639 55.42 27.89 5.51
C LYS A 639 55.92 26.49 5.86
N VAL A 640 55.51 25.46 5.12
CA VAL A 640 55.84 24.05 5.39
C VAL A 640 56.97 23.53 4.48
N GLY A 641 57.00 23.98 3.23
CA GLY A 641 58.00 23.59 2.24
C GLY A 641 57.92 22.11 1.84
N ASP A 642 59.09 21.48 1.68
CA ASP A 642 59.27 20.14 1.10
C ASP A 642 58.66 18.99 1.92
N LEU A 643 58.18 19.26 3.14
CA LEU A 643 57.47 18.26 3.95
C LEU A 643 56.13 17.86 3.32
N VAL A 644 55.49 18.73 2.53
CA VAL A 644 54.23 18.43 1.84
C VAL A 644 54.51 17.77 0.50
N LYS A 645 53.85 16.63 0.24
CA LYS A 645 53.86 16.01 -1.09
C LYS A 645 52.72 16.60 -1.90
N ILE A 646 53.04 17.35 -2.94
CA ILE A 646 52.04 17.94 -3.84
C ILE A 646 51.75 16.99 -5.01
N GLN A 647 50.47 16.79 -5.28
CA GLN A 647 49.97 16.00 -6.42
C GLN A 647 49.82 16.85 -7.68
N SER A 648 49.23 18.04 -7.54
CA SER A 648 48.97 18.97 -8.64
C SER A 648 48.82 20.40 -8.10
N GLU A 649 48.94 21.39 -8.98
CA GLU A 649 48.66 22.79 -8.69
C GLU A 649 47.57 23.33 -9.64
N LYS A 650 46.76 24.27 -9.17
CA LYS A 650 45.71 24.92 -9.98
C LYS A 650 45.66 26.41 -9.70
N THR A 651 45.54 27.22 -10.74
CA THR A 651 45.25 28.65 -10.62
C THR A 651 43.75 28.88 -10.68
N VAL A 652 43.20 29.54 -9.66
CA VAL A 652 41.77 29.79 -9.49
C VAL A 652 41.51 31.27 -9.24
N LYS A 653 40.32 31.76 -9.60
CA LYS A 653 39.90 33.14 -9.34
C LYS A 653 38.67 33.17 -8.42
N PRO A 654 38.85 33.15 -7.09
CA PRO A 654 37.75 33.11 -6.15
C PRO A 654 36.92 34.39 -6.22
N LYS A 655 35.59 34.24 -6.13
CA LYS A 655 34.64 35.36 -6.18
C LYS A 655 34.98 36.41 -5.11
N GLY A 656 35.20 37.65 -5.51
CA GLY A 656 35.54 38.74 -4.59
C GLY A 656 37.04 38.91 -4.30
N ILE A 657 37.92 38.16 -4.98
CA ILE A 657 39.37 38.41 -5.02
C ILE A 657 39.73 38.87 -6.42
N GLN A 658 40.46 39.97 -6.54
CA GLN A 658 40.76 40.59 -7.84
C GLN A 658 41.80 39.80 -8.64
N GLN A 659 42.83 39.28 -7.97
CA GLN A 659 43.92 38.51 -8.57
C GLN A 659 43.66 37.00 -8.47
N PRO A 660 44.01 36.20 -9.51
CA PRO A 660 44.02 34.75 -9.39
C PRO A 660 45.00 34.30 -8.30
N ILE A 661 44.67 33.20 -7.63
CA ILE A 661 45.53 32.57 -6.62
C ILE A 661 45.87 31.14 -7.06
N THR A 662 46.99 30.63 -6.58
CA THR A 662 47.38 29.23 -6.80
C THR A 662 47.02 28.40 -5.57
N ILE A 663 46.41 27.24 -5.81
CA ILE A 663 46.09 26.23 -4.80
C ILE A 663 46.79 24.92 -5.16
N TYR A 664 47.18 24.16 -4.14
CA TYR A 664 47.97 22.94 -4.30
C TYR A 664 47.23 21.74 -3.70
N GLU A 665 47.19 20.64 -4.45
CA GLU A 665 46.63 19.37 -4.02
C GLU A 665 47.64 18.58 -3.20
N VAL A 666 47.27 18.20 -1.99
CA VAL A 666 48.14 17.45 -1.08
C VAL A 666 47.94 15.94 -1.30
N ALA A 667 49.02 15.22 -1.63
CA ALA A 667 49.09 13.77 -1.65
C ALA A 667 49.50 13.16 -0.30
N GLY A 668 50.09 13.95 0.59
CA GLY A 668 50.55 13.49 1.90
C GLY A 668 51.52 14.47 2.57
N VAL A 669 51.96 14.09 3.76
CA VAL A 669 52.91 14.86 4.58
C VAL A 669 54.00 13.94 5.13
N GLY A 670 55.26 14.35 4.97
CA GLY A 670 56.44 13.64 5.44
C GLY A 670 56.79 13.93 6.91
N GLY A 671 58.06 13.72 7.26
CA GLY A 671 58.58 14.03 8.59
C GLY A 671 57.99 13.14 9.69
N LYS A 672 57.62 13.75 10.83
CA LYS A 672 57.13 13.05 12.03
C LYS A 672 55.75 12.39 11.87
N TYR A 673 54.98 12.79 10.85
CA TYR A 673 53.63 12.26 10.60
C TYR A 673 53.63 11.10 9.61
N ASN A 674 54.41 11.22 8.53
CA ASN A 674 54.57 10.20 7.48
C ASN A 674 53.24 9.62 6.97
N LEU A 675 52.28 10.50 6.66
CA LEU A 675 50.96 10.13 6.15
C LEU A 675 50.89 10.32 4.64
N ILE A 676 50.27 9.37 3.94
CA ILE A 676 50.11 9.40 2.49
C ILE A 676 48.66 9.03 2.16
N LEU A 677 48.03 9.80 1.28
CA LEU A 677 46.72 9.48 0.74
C LEU A 677 46.87 8.40 -0.36
N PRO A 678 46.08 7.32 -0.30
CA PRO A 678 46.11 6.29 -1.34
C PRO A 678 45.64 6.90 -2.66
N LYS A 679 46.39 6.63 -3.74
CA LYS A 679 45.98 7.04 -5.09
C LYS A 679 45.07 5.96 -5.68
N GLU A 680 43.77 6.24 -5.73
CA GLU A 680 42.82 5.40 -6.46
C GLU A 680 43.08 5.52 -7.97
N LYS A 681 43.21 4.38 -8.67
CA LYS A 681 43.20 4.35 -10.13
C LYS A 681 41.77 4.09 -10.58
N GLU A 682 41.14 5.07 -11.19
CA GLU A 682 39.81 4.90 -11.76
C GLU A 682 39.86 4.08 -13.06
N ALA A 683 39.02 3.05 -13.13
CA ALA A 683 38.77 2.29 -14.36
C ALA A 683 37.58 2.90 -15.10
N PHE A 684 37.81 3.40 -16.31
CA PHE A 684 36.75 3.93 -17.17
C PHE A 684 36.19 2.84 -18.08
N LEU A 685 34.87 2.69 -18.04
CA LEU A 685 34.11 1.92 -19.01
C LEU A 685 33.79 2.81 -20.22
N LEU A 686 34.17 2.37 -21.42
CA LEU A 686 33.74 3.02 -22.68
C LEU A 686 32.30 2.63 -23.00
N LEU A 687 31.44 3.62 -23.27
CA LEU A 687 30.04 3.42 -23.63
C LEU A 687 29.91 3.32 -25.15
N GLU A 688 29.37 2.22 -25.67
CA GLU A 688 29.15 2.04 -27.13
C GLU A 688 27.97 2.91 -27.61
N ASP A 689 26.87 2.88 -26.86
CA ASP A 689 25.75 3.80 -27.05
C ASP A 689 25.99 5.08 -26.26
N LYS A 690 26.06 6.21 -26.99
CA LYS A 690 26.18 7.54 -26.41
C LYS A 690 24.94 7.85 -25.58
N ILE A 691 25.11 8.04 -24.27
CA ILE A 691 23.99 8.36 -23.38
C ILE A 691 23.70 9.87 -23.48
N PRO A 692 22.58 10.30 -24.07
CA PRO A 692 22.26 11.72 -24.17
C PRO A 692 22.03 12.32 -22.78
N LEU A 693 22.53 13.53 -22.57
CA LEU A 693 22.40 14.25 -21.32
C LEU A 693 22.19 15.75 -21.56
N GLN A 694 21.62 16.40 -20.55
CA GLN A 694 21.62 17.84 -20.39
C GLN A 694 22.36 18.19 -19.11
N CYS A 695 23.19 19.23 -19.15
CA CYS A 695 23.84 19.76 -17.96
C CYS A 695 23.67 21.27 -17.84
N ALA A 696 23.63 21.75 -16.61
CA ALA A 696 23.58 23.16 -16.27
C ALA A 696 24.70 23.48 -15.27
N VAL A 697 25.36 24.62 -15.48
CA VAL A 697 26.37 25.12 -14.53
C VAL A 697 25.65 25.73 -13.32
N LEU A 698 26.09 25.36 -12.13
CA LEU A 698 25.57 25.90 -10.87
C LEU A 698 26.39 27.12 -10.45
N GLU A 699 25.81 28.32 -10.61
CA GLU A 699 26.42 29.57 -10.15
C GLU A 699 25.91 29.92 -8.74
N GLY A 700 26.68 29.53 -7.71
CA GLY A 700 26.30 29.73 -6.32
C GLY A 700 25.13 28.82 -5.91
N LYS A 701 24.02 29.40 -5.42
CA LYS A 701 22.79 28.65 -5.03
C LYS A 701 21.68 28.71 -6.08
N HIS A 702 21.97 29.22 -7.28
CA HIS A 702 21.00 29.37 -8.36
C HIS A 702 21.42 28.53 -9.57
N LEU A 703 20.43 27.94 -10.23
CA LEU A 703 20.60 27.33 -11.55
C LEU A 703 20.84 28.45 -12.56
N SER A 704 21.86 28.32 -13.40
CA SER A 704 21.98 29.12 -14.61
C SER A 704 20.83 28.77 -15.57
N ASP A 705 20.27 29.76 -16.26
CA ASP A 705 19.21 29.56 -17.28
C ASP A 705 19.73 28.82 -18.54
N GLN A 706 21.01 28.48 -18.58
CA GLN A 706 21.68 27.90 -19.74
C GLN A 706 21.83 26.38 -19.60
N LEU A 707 21.01 25.65 -20.36
CA LEU A 707 21.08 24.20 -20.51
C LEU A 707 22.01 23.83 -21.67
N LEU A 708 23.02 23.01 -21.38
CA LEU A 708 24.00 22.49 -22.33
C LEU A 708 23.64 21.03 -22.66
N SER A 709 23.45 20.71 -23.93
CA SER A 709 23.19 19.33 -24.38
C SER A 709 24.48 18.61 -24.76
N GLY A 710 24.49 17.28 -24.62
CA GLY A 710 25.68 16.48 -24.83
C GLY A 710 25.44 14.99 -24.65
N TYR A 711 26.53 14.24 -24.56
CA TYR A 711 26.51 12.79 -24.35
C TYR A 711 27.60 12.33 -23.37
N MET A 712 27.31 11.27 -22.61
CA MET A 712 28.33 10.56 -21.85
C MET A 712 29.07 9.56 -22.75
N LEU A 713 30.41 9.55 -22.70
CA LEU A 713 31.27 8.67 -23.50
C LEU A 713 31.96 7.60 -22.67
N LYS A 714 32.40 7.97 -21.46
CA LYS A 714 33.03 7.04 -20.52
C LYS A 714 32.45 7.25 -19.13
N LEU A 715 32.34 6.17 -18.38
CA LEU A 715 31.88 6.20 -16.99
C LEU A 715 32.82 5.36 -16.13
N SER A 716 33.23 5.90 -14.99
CA SER A 716 33.82 5.15 -13.89
C SER A 716 32.83 5.13 -12.72
N ALA A 717 33.18 4.38 -11.68
CA ALA A 717 32.56 4.42 -10.36
C ALA A 717 32.17 5.83 -9.88
N LYS A 718 33.07 6.80 -10.08
CA LYS A 718 33.00 8.11 -9.43
C LYS A 718 33.13 9.29 -10.40
N SER A 719 33.47 9.05 -11.67
CA SER A 719 33.68 10.09 -12.69
C SER A 719 33.07 9.70 -14.03
N ALA A 720 32.95 10.67 -14.94
CA ALA A 720 32.55 10.45 -16.31
C ALA A 720 33.33 11.35 -17.28
N LEU A 721 33.46 10.91 -18.52
CA LEU A 721 33.87 11.75 -19.64
C LEU A 721 32.61 12.11 -20.45
N ILE A 722 32.27 13.39 -20.49
CA ILE A 722 31.10 13.89 -21.20
C ILE A 722 31.53 14.76 -22.39
N HIS A 723 30.80 14.65 -23.50
CA HIS A 723 30.89 15.52 -24.66
C HIS A 723 29.80 16.58 -24.59
N CYS A 724 30.13 17.86 -24.79
CA CYS A 724 29.15 18.94 -24.82
C CYS A 724 29.02 19.53 -26.24
N GLU A 725 27.80 19.73 -26.70
CA GLU A 725 27.48 20.25 -28.04
C GLU A 725 27.21 21.77 -28.00
N VAL A 726 28.18 22.54 -27.50
CA VAL A 726 28.04 24.00 -27.36
C VAL A 726 29.25 24.74 -27.92
N GLU A 727 29.09 26.05 -28.15
CA GLU A 727 30.21 26.92 -28.52
C GLU A 727 31.26 26.94 -27.41
N LYS A 728 32.54 27.05 -27.80
CA LYS A 728 33.69 27.06 -26.89
C LYS A 728 33.60 28.13 -25.79
N SER A 729 32.97 29.27 -26.06
CA SER A 729 32.74 30.36 -25.10
C SER A 729 31.76 30.00 -23.96
N LEU A 730 30.93 28.97 -24.15
CA LEU A 730 29.88 28.53 -23.24
C LEU A 730 30.26 27.23 -22.50
N MET A 731 31.47 26.72 -22.72
CA MET A 731 31.94 25.49 -22.10
C MET A 731 32.23 25.68 -20.60
N PRO A 732 31.68 24.84 -19.72
CA PRO A 732 31.96 24.89 -18.28
C PRO A 732 33.47 24.86 -17.98
N GLU A 733 33.93 25.73 -17.09
CA GLU A 733 35.33 25.78 -16.69
C GLU A 733 35.66 24.73 -15.64
N PRO A 734 36.94 24.28 -15.56
CA PRO A 734 37.38 23.44 -14.44
C PRO A 734 36.96 24.04 -13.09
N LEU A 735 36.58 23.14 -12.17
CA LEU A 735 36.05 23.42 -10.83
C LEU A 735 34.62 23.97 -10.77
N ASN A 736 33.94 24.17 -11.91
CA ASN A 736 32.51 24.43 -11.91
C ASN A 736 31.72 23.20 -11.46
N ASN A 737 30.67 23.45 -10.66
CA ASN A 737 29.70 22.42 -10.30
C ASN A 737 28.65 22.34 -11.41
N LEU A 738 28.29 21.12 -11.78
CA LEU A 738 27.31 20.80 -12.80
C LEU A 738 26.15 20.05 -12.15
N LYS A 739 24.95 20.38 -12.60
CA LYS A 739 23.78 19.53 -12.49
C LYS A 739 23.59 18.83 -13.84
N ILE A 740 23.56 17.50 -13.84
CA ILE A 740 23.47 16.63 -15.01
C ILE A 740 22.14 15.87 -14.93
N ASN A 741 21.41 15.87 -16.03
CA ASN A 741 20.19 15.10 -16.24
C ASN A 741 20.40 14.17 -17.44
N LEU A 742 20.12 12.89 -17.27
CA LEU A 742 20.18 11.93 -18.38
C LEU A 742 18.86 11.97 -19.17
N LEU A 743 18.93 12.06 -20.50
CA LEU A 743 17.77 12.14 -21.39
C LEU A 743 17.35 10.73 -21.85
N ILE A 744 16.56 10.04 -21.04
CA ILE A 744 16.14 8.66 -21.35
C ILE A 744 14.90 8.68 -22.27
N PRO A 745 14.94 8.06 -23.48
CA PRO A 745 13.82 8.03 -24.41
C PRO A 745 12.55 7.42 -23.79
N GLY A 746 11.40 8.07 -23.99
CA GLY A 746 10.09 7.55 -23.57
C GLY A 746 9.70 7.78 -22.10
N GLN A 747 10.49 8.56 -21.34
CA GLN A 747 10.17 8.88 -19.93
C GLN A 747 10.07 10.40 -19.68
N SER A 748 9.17 10.77 -18.76
CA SER A 748 8.91 12.17 -18.37
C SER A 748 10.09 12.74 -17.59
N ALA A 749 10.37 14.04 -17.79
CA ALA A 749 11.55 14.78 -17.32
C ALA A 749 11.77 14.88 -15.79
N ALA A 750 11.07 14.10 -14.97
CA ALA A 750 11.35 13.95 -13.53
C ALA A 750 12.50 12.95 -13.31
N SER A 751 13.63 13.18 -13.98
CA SER A 751 14.89 12.52 -13.64
C SER A 751 15.45 13.21 -12.39
N GLU A 752 15.80 12.45 -11.35
CA GLU A 752 16.48 13.03 -10.20
C GLU A 752 17.86 13.57 -10.62
N ASP A 753 18.21 14.76 -10.11
CA ASP A 753 19.43 15.46 -10.51
C ASP A 753 20.71 14.69 -10.11
N ILE A 754 21.63 14.53 -11.06
CA ILE A 754 23.02 14.09 -10.80
C ILE A 754 23.89 15.33 -10.60
N TYR A 755 24.69 15.36 -9.53
CA TYR A 755 25.60 16.47 -9.26
C TYR A 755 27.05 16.03 -9.50
N ALA A 756 27.80 16.86 -10.22
CA ALA A 756 29.20 16.60 -10.56
C ALA A 756 30.03 17.89 -10.53
N LYS A 757 31.35 17.77 -10.53
CA LYS A 757 32.29 18.88 -10.69
C LYS A 757 33.22 18.63 -11.86
N VAL A 758 33.48 19.67 -12.66
CA VAL A 758 34.43 19.61 -13.76
C VAL A 758 35.85 19.53 -13.21
N LEU A 759 36.60 18.48 -13.53
CA LEU A 759 38.00 18.33 -13.11
C LEU A 759 38.97 18.97 -14.11
N SER A 760 38.75 18.71 -15.40
CA SER A 760 39.58 19.18 -16.52
C SER A 760 38.81 19.15 -17.85
N LYS A 761 39.34 19.90 -18.83
CA LYS A 761 38.93 19.83 -20.25
C LYS A 761 39.96 19.00 -21.02
N GLU A 762 39.52 18.18 -21.96
CA GLU A 762 40.41 17.52 -22.91
C GLU A 762 40.97 18.51 -23.95
N VAL A 763 42.00 18.09 -24.69
CA VAL A 763 42.72 18.95 -25.67
C VAL A 763 41.81 19.49 -26.77
N ASP A 764 40.74 18.76 -27.11
CA ASP A 764 39.75 19.20 -28.10
C ASP A 764 38.75 20.24 -27.57
N GLU A 765 38.79 20.54 -26.26
CA GLU A 765 37.93 21.46 -25.53
C GLU A 765 36.42 21.21 -25.69
N LYS A 766 36.02 20.02 -26.15
CA LYS A 766 34.63 19.58 -26.25
C LYS A 766 34.29 18.48 -25.26
N HIS A 767 35.31 17.80 -24.73
CA HIS A 767 35.13 16.80 -23.68
C HIS A 767 35.52 17.33 -22.31
N LEU A 768 34.65 17.07 -21.33
CA LEU A 768 34.84 17.40 -19.94
C LEU A 768 35.02 16.12 -19.14
N HIS A 769 36.07 16.08 -18.35
CA HIS A 769 36.23 15.09 -17.30
C HIS A 769 35.50 15.61 -16.05
N VAL A 770 34.46 14.91 -15.62
CA VAL A 770 33.61 15.31 -14.50
C VAL A 770 33.67 14.26 -13.39
N ARG A 771 33.65 14.71 -12.14
CA ARG A 771 33.63 13.88 -10.95
C ARG A 771 32.28 14.01 -10.26
N PHE A 772 31.59 12.91 -10.01
CA PHE A 772 30.33 12.95 -9.26
C PHE A 772 30.60 13.41 -7.82
N THR A 773 29.75 14.30 -7.33
CA THR A 773 29.85 14.81 -5.95
C THR A 773 28.87 14.12 -5.02
N ALA A 774 28.02 13.23 -5.54
CA ALA A 774 27.09 12.39 -4.81
C ALA A 774 26.88 11.08 -5.57
N ALA A 775 26.43 10.02 -4.88
CA ALA A 775 26.01 8.79 -5.53
C ALA A 775 24.90 9.07 -6.57
N ILE A 776 24.99 8.40 -7.72
CA ILE A 776 23.99 8.51 -8.78
C ILE A 776 22.66 7.97 -8.23
N PRO A 777 21.54 8.70 -8.36
CA PRO A 777 20.29 8.27 -7.79
C PRO A 777 19.83 6.91 -8.33
N THR A 778 19.30 6.07 -7.45
CA THR A 778 18.82 4.72 -7.80
C THR A 778 17.73 4.76 -8.87
N GLU A 779 16.88 5.79 -8.86
CA GLU A 779 15.84 5.98 -9.89
C GLU A 779 16.47 6.18 -11.28
N VAL A 780 17.48 7.05 -11.38
CA VAL A 780 18.19 7.29 -12.65
C VAL A 780 18.86 6.01 -13.14
N THR A 781 19.42 5.23 -12.22
CA THR A 781 20.01 3.93 -12.53
C THR A 781 18.97 2.93 -13.04
N ARG A 782 17.81 2.83 -12.37
CA ARG A 782 16.70 1.97 -12.79
C ARG A 782 16.19 2.33 -14.19
N GLN A 783 15.97 3.63 -14.45
CA GLN A 783 15.50 4.11 -15.73
C GLN A 783 16.51 3.79 -16.84
N PHE A 784 17.79 3.94 -16.55
CA PHE A 784 18.86 3.62 -17.47
C PHE A 784 18.93 2.11 -17.76
N VAL A 785 18.93 1.27 -16.72
CA VAL A 785 18.90 -0.19 -16.86
C VAL A 785 17.69 -0.65 -17.68
N ALA A 786 16.55 0.01 -17.54
CA ALA A 786 15.34 -0.31 -18.30
C ALA A 786 15.47 -0.08 -19.83
N LEU A 787 16.44 0.70 -20.30
CA LEU A 787 16.75 0.85 -21.73
C LEU A 787 17.44 -0.40 -22.30
N TYR A 788 18.25 -1.08 -21.50
CA TYR A 788 19.01 -2.26 -21.91
C TYR A 788 18.22 -3.54 -21.60
N ARG A 789 17.00 -3.64 -22.16
CA ARG A 789 16.16 -4.84 -22.00
C ARG A 789 16.84 -6.04 -22.65
N LEU A 790 17.42 -6.93 -21.84
CA LEU A 790 17.70 -8.29 -22.29
C LEU A 790 16.39 -9.03 -22.50
N GLU A 791 16.10 -9.34 -23.75
CA GLU A 791 15.05 -10.27 -24.13
C GLU A 791 15.68 -11.40 -24.94
N TRP A 792 15.37 -12.64 -24.57
CA TRP A 792 15.68 -13.79 -25.40
C TRP A 792 14.95 -13.64 -26.72
N THR A 793 15.70 -13.55 -27.82
CA THR A 793 15.15 -13.49 -29.16
C THR A 793 15.29 -14.86 -29.84
N PRO A 794 14.39 -15.23 -30.76
CA PRO A 794 14.53 -16.47 -31.53
C PRO A 794 15.88 -16.59 -32.25
N ASP A 795 16.51 -15.46 -32.62
CA ASP A 795 17.83 -15.43 -33.25
C ASP A 795 18.96 -15.89 -32.33
N LEU A 796 18.76 -15.95 -31.01
CA LEU A 796 19.71 -16.48 -30.04
C LEU A 796 19.54 -17.98 -29.79
N SER A 797 18.51 -18.64 -30.33
CA SER A 797 18.36 -20.09 -30.21
C SER A 797 19.48 -20.81 -30.96
N VAL A 798 19.99 -21.87 -30.32
CA VAL A 798 20.93 -22.82 -30.91
C VAL A 798 20.23 -24.09 -31.38
N ASN A 799 18.89 -24.12 -31.43
CA ASN A 799 18.07 -25.28 -31.83
C ASN A 799 18.32 -26.56 -31.01
N HIS A 800 18.82 -26.42 -29.78
CA HIS A 800 19.03 -27.54 -28.86
C HIS A 800 18.27 -27.27 -27.57
N SER A 801 17.15 -27.96 -27.37
CA SER A 801 16.15 -27.64 -26.33
C SER A 801 16.74 -27.49 -24.93
N THR A 802 17.63 -28.40 -24.52
CA THR A 802 18.26 -28.34 -23.19
C THR A 802 19.21 -27.16 -23.04
N ILE A 803 19.92 -26.78 -24.11
CA ILE A 803 20.88 -25.67 -24.08
C ILE A 803 20.11 -24.35 -24.14
N ASP A 804 19.09 -24.25 -24.99
CA ASP A 804 18.22 -23.08 -25.10
C ASP A 804 17.44 -22.81 -23.79
N GLU A 805 16.91 -23.84 -23.13
CA GLU A 805 16.27 -23.69 -21.81
C GLU A 805 17.25 -23.16 -20.76
N GLN A 806 18.50 -23.64 -20.77
CA GLN A 806 19.51 -23.20 -19.82
C GLN A 806 19.98 -21.77 -20.09
N HIS A 807 20.18 -21.41 -21.37
CA HIS A 807 20.47 -20.04 -21.76
C HIS A 807 19.35 -19.08 -21.37
N GLN A 808 18.08 -19.43 -21.62
CA GLN A 808 16.95 -18.59 -21.22
C GLN A 808 16.95 -18.29 -19.71
N GLN A 809 17.23 -19.29 -18.86
CA GLN A 809 17.34 -19.09 -17.42
C GLN A 809 18.52 -18.20 -17.05
N LEU A 810 19.67 -18.37 -17.72
CA LEU A 810 20.83 -17.50 -17.52
C LEU A 810 20.50 -16.04 -17.88
N PHE A 811 19.84 -15.79 -19.02
CA PHE A 811 19.37 -14.46 -19.40
C PHE A 811 18.41 -13.84 -18.38
N ILE A 812 17.45 -14.63 -17.88
CA ILE A 812 16.49 -14.18 -16.86
C ILE A 812 17.21 -13.74 -15.60
N LYS A 813 18.16 -14.57 -15.11
CA LYS A 813 18.85 -14.34 -13.85
C LYS A 813 19.91 -13.24 -13.95
N THR A 814 20.60 -13.13 -15.08
CA THR A 814 21.49 -12.00 -15.34
C THR A 814 20.71 -10.68 -15.43
N ARG A 815 19.51 -10.68 -16.02
CA ARG A 815 18.62 -9.51 -16.02
C ARG A 815 18.13 -9.15 -14.62
N GLU A 816 17.74 -10.14 -13.83
CA GLU A 816 17.36 -9.95 -12.42
C GLU A 816 18.51 -9.37 -11.61
N LEU A 817 19.75 -9.80 -11.88
CA LEU A 817 20.95 -9.24 -11.27
C LEU A 817 21.16 -7.77 -11.64
N ILE A 818 21.10 -7.41 -12.93
CA ILE A 818 21.27 -6.02 -13.38
C ILE A 818 20.16 -5.13 -12.78
N THR A 819 18.92 -5.65 -12.73
CA THR A 819 17.77 -4.91 -12.19
C THR A 819 17.87 -4.73 -10.68
N SER A 820 18.21 -5.78 -9.93
CA SER A 820 18.36 -5.71 -8.46
C SER A 820 19.51 -4.79 -8.05
N ILE A 821 20.62 -4.78 -8.80
CA ILE A 821 21.71 -3.81 -8.63
C ILE A 821 21.21 -2.41 -8.94
N GLY A 822 20.57 -2.21 -10.10
CA GLY A 822 20.03 -0.90 -10.48
C GLY A 822 18.99 -0.34 -9.51
N THR A 823 18.34 -1.20 -8.72
CA THR A 823 17.32 -0.83 -7.72
C THR A 823 17.79 -0.88 -6.27
N GLY A 824 19.03 -1.28 -6.01
CA GLY A 824 19.60 -1.28 -4.65
C GLY A 824 19.09 -2.39 -3.74
N GLN A 825 18.64 -3.50 -4.29
CA GLN A 825 18.12 -4.64 -3.52
C GLN A 825 19.25 -5.59 -3.12
N SER A 826 20.12 -5.18 -2.19
CA SER A 826 21.36 -5.91 -1.85
C SER A 826 21.14 -7.39 -1.47
N GLU A 827 20.02 -7.72 -0.83
CA GLU A 827 19.65 -9.10 -0.49
C GLU A 827 19.37 -9.94 -1.75
N VAL A 828 18.55 -9.41 -2.67
CA VAL A 828 18.25 -10.04 -3.96
C VAL A 828 19.49 -10.17 -4.84
N VAL A 829 20.40 -9.19 -4.78
CA VAL A 829 21.70 -9.25 -5.47
C VAL A 829 22.52 -10.44 -4.95
N ALA A 830 22.63 -10.60 -3.62
CA ALA A 830 23.37 -11.70 -3.02
C ALA A 830 22.76 -13.06 -3.37
N GLU A 831 21.43 -13.20 -3.32
CA GLU A 831 20.72 -14.42 -3.72
C GLU A 831 20.90 -14.75 -5.20
N THR A 832 20.79 -13.74 -6.07
CA THR A 832 20.92 -13.93 -7.52
C THR A 832 22.35 -14.30 -7.91
N ILE A 833 23.36 -13.68 -7.29
CA ILE A 833 24.76 -14.07 -7.49
C ILE A 833 24.99 -15.51 -7.02
N ALA A 834 24.48 -15.90 -5.85
CA ALA A 834 24.63 -17.27 -5.34
C ALA A 834 23.93 -18.30 -6.25
N PHE A 835 22.78 -17.95 -6.84
CA PHE A 835 22.15 -18.78 -7.85
C PHE A 835 23.04 -18.93 -9.09
N LEU A 836 23.52 -17.80 -9.66
CA LEU A 836 24.34 -17.79 -10.87
C LEU A 836 25.65 -18.57 -10.68
N GLU A 837 26.32 -18.45 -9.53
CA GLU A 837 27.55 -19.19 -9.22
C GLU A 837 27.36 -20.70 -9.35
N ASN A 838 26.23 -21.23 -8.86
CA ASN A 838 25.94 -22.66 -8.95
C ASN A 838 25.42 -23.05 -10.35
N TYR A 839 24.53 -22.22 -10.91
CA TYR A 839 23.84 -22.51 -12.16
C TYR A 839 24.79 -22.58 -13.36
N VAL A 840 25.72 -21.62 -13.44
CA VAL A 840 26.69 -21.50 -14.53
C VAL A 840 27.62 -22.71 -14.58
N ILE A 841 28.04 -23.22 -13.42
CA ILE A 841 28.88 -24.43 -13.34
C ILE A 841 28.13 -25.63 -13.94
N THR A 842 26.90 -25.90 -13.49
CA THR A 842 26.11 -27.03 -13.97
C THR A 842 25.76 -26.92 -15.45
N HIS A 843 25.40 -25.72 -15.90
CA HIS A 843 25.08 -25.45 -17.30
C HIS A 843 26.29 -25.70 -18.22
N PHE A 844 27.44 -25.09 -17.92
CA PHE A 844 28.66 -25.27 -18.71
C PHE A 844 29.19 -26.71 -18.67
N GLU A 845 29.07 -27.42 -17.55
CA GLU A 845 29.39 -28.85 -17.48
C GLU A 845 28.51 -29.72 -18.40
N THR A 846 27.25 -29.33 -18.58
CA THR A 846 26.31 -30.01 -19.50
C THR A 846 26.78 -29.86 -20.94
N GLU A 847 27.09 -28.65 -21.37
CA GLU A 847 27.60 -28.36 -22.71
C GLU A 847 28.96 -29.00 -22.99
N GLU A 848 29.90 -28.88 -22.04
CA GLU A 848 31.19 -29.55 -22.11
C GLU A 848 31.04 -31.08 -22.16
N GLY A 849 29.99 -31.63 -21.54
CA GLY A 849 29.61 -33.04 -21.62
C GLY A 849 29.22 -33.45 -23.04
N TYR A 850 28.36 -32.67 -23.70
CA TYR A 850 27.99 -32.92 -25.11
C TYR A 850 29.22 -32.82 -26.02
N MET A 851 30.06 -31.80 -25.86
CA MET A 851 31.29 -31.63 -26.64
C MET A 851 32.22 -32.84 -26.54
N LYS A 852 32.36 -33.43 -25.34
CA LYS A 852 33.19 -34.63 -25.13
C LYS A 852 32.58 -35.88 -25.77
N GLN A 853 31.26 -36.01 -25.75
CA GLN A 853 30.58 -37.18 -26.32
C GLN A 853 30.67 -37.22 -27.85
N CYS A 854 30.75 -36.05 -28.50
CA CYS A 854 30.83 -35.93 -29.95
C CYS A 854 32.24 -35.60 -30.47
N ASP A 855 33.29 -35.66 -29.64
CA ASP A 855 34.67 -35.28 -30.00
C ASP A 855 34.77 -33.90 -30.69
N TYR A 856 34.14 -32.88 -30.10
CA TYR A 856 34.08 -31.54 -30.68
C TYR A 856 35.49 -30.90 -30.82
N PRO A 857 35.93 -30.51 -32.03
CA PRO A 857 37.31 -30.11 -32.30
C PRO A 857 37.74 -28.80 -31.60
N HIS A 858 36.80 -27.95 -31.20
CA HIS A 858 37.08 -26.67 -30.53
C HIS A 858 36.86 -26.69 -29.02
N TYR A 859 36.72 -27.88 -28.40
CA TYR A 859 36.43 -28.06 -26.97
C TYR A 859 37.34 -27.23 -26.04
N ALA A 860 38.66 -27.22 -26.28
CA ALA A 860 39.60 -26.51 -25.41
C ALA A 860 39.41 -24.99 -25.40
N ILE A 861 39.07 -24.41 -26.57
CA ILE A 861 38.82 -22.97 -26.70
C ILE A 861 37.48 -22.62 -26.06
N HIS A 862 36.45 -23.42 -26.33
CA HIS A 862 35.11 -23.24 -25.79
C HIS A 862 35.12 -23.29 -24.25
N LYS A 863 35.78 -24.30 -23.66
CA LYS A 863 35.95 -24.42 -22.21
C LYS A 863 36.71 -23.24 -21.58
N ALA A 864 37.70 -22.69 -22.29
CA ALA A 864 38.42 -21.50 -21.81
C ALA A 864 37.50 -20.26 -21.77
N GLN A 865 36.55 -20.15 -22.69
CA GLN A 865 35.52 -19.11 -22.68
C GLN A 865 34.61 -19.25 -21.45
N HIS A 866 34.10 -20.46 -21.15
CA HIS A 866 33.33 -20.73 -19.92
C HIS A 866 34.06 -20.34 -18.64
N ALA A 867 35.34 -20.73 -18.52
CA ALA A 867 36.16 -20.38 -17.37
C ALA A 867 36.31 -18.86 -17.20
N LYS A 868 36.42 -18.12 -18.32
CA LYS A 868 36.52 -16.66 -18.29
C LYS A 868 35.23 -16.00 -17.82
N PHE A 869 34.07 -16.54 -18.19
CA PHE A 869 32.78 -16.05 -17.70
C PHE A 869 32.64 -16.24 -16.18
N ILE A 870 33.03 -17.40 -15.66
CA ILE A 870 33.03 -17.68 -14.21
C ILE A 870 34.00 -16.76 -13.47
N GLU A 871 35.18 -16.47 -14.03
CA GLU A 871 36.13 -15.51 -13.45
C GLU A 871 35.51 -14.10 -13.36
N ASN A 872 34.89 -13.64 -14.45
CA ASN A 872 34.22 -12.33 -14.49
C ASN A 872 33.07 -12.24 -13.46
N LEU A 873 32.27 -13.30 -13.30
CA LEU A 873 31.19 -13.35 -12.31
C LEU A 873 31.73 -13.27 -10.87
N ASN A 874 32.85 -13.96 -10.59
CA ASN A 874 33.50 -13.93 -9.28
C ASN A 874 34.15 -12.58 -8.96
N GLU A 875 34.75 -11.92 -9.96
CA GLU A 875 35.25 -10.55 -9.82
C GLU A 875 34.09 -9.60 -9.49
N PHE A 876 32.97 -9.76 -10.19
CA PHE A 876 31.79 -8.96 -9.98
C PHE A 876 31.20 -9.12 -8.57
N LYS A 877 31.15 -10.35 -8.05
CA LYS A 877 30.73 -10.61 -6.67
C LYS A 877 31.59 -9.86 -5.66
N LYS A 878 32.91 -9.77 -5.86
CA LYS A 878 33.80 -9.02 -4.94
C LYS A 878 33.52 -7.52 -5.00
N GLU A 879 33.32 -7.00 -6.21
CA GLU A 879 33.02 -5.58 -6.43
C GLU A 879 31.66 -5.18 -5.86
N SER A 880 30.62 -5.99 -6.05
CA SER A 880 29.27 -5.69 -5.55
C SER A 880 29.18 -5.63 -4.02
N HIS A 881 30.08 -6.31 -3.32
CA HIS A 881 30.20 -6.22 -1.85
C HIS A 881 31.04 -5.03 -1.38
N SER A 882 31.99 -4.58 -2.21
CA SER A 882 32.95 -3.55 -1.84
C SER A 882 32.46 -2.14 -2.17
N HIS A 883 31.57 -2.01 -3.17
CA HIS A 883 31.10 -0.74 -3.71
C HIS A 883 29.58 -0.76 -3.98
N PRO A 884 28.74 -1.03 -2.96
CA PRO A 884 27.30 -1.19 -3.16
C PRO A 884 26.63 0.06 -3.74
N GLU A 885 27.18 1.25 -3.50
CA GLU A 885 26.68 2.55 -3.98
C GLU A 885 26.96 2.88 -5.45
N GLU A 886 27.72 2.06 -6.18
CA GLU A 886 28.12 2.31 -7.57
C GLU A 886 27.16 1.65 -8.59
N HIS A 887 25.86 1.72 -8.35
CA HIS A 887 24.84 0.90 -9.00
C HIS A 887 24.87 1.00 -10.55
N LEU A 888 25.00 2.22 -11.09
CA LEU A 888 25.01 2.44 -12.54
C LEU A 888 26.26 1.88 -13.21
N TYR A 889 27.43 2.11 -12.61
CA TYR A 889 28.70 1.61 -13.12
C TYR A 889 28.72 0.07 -13.08
N LEU A 890 28.28 -0.52 -11.96
CA LEU A 890 28.16 -1.96 -11.77
C LEU A 890 27.18 -2.60 -12.76
N ALA A 891 26.00 -2.01 -12.95
CA ALA A 891 25.01 -2.49 -13.92
C ALA A 891 25.54 -2.46 -15.37
N LEU A 892 26.20 -1.37 -15.76
CA LEU A 892 26.83 -1.24 -17.07
C LEU A 892 28.02 -2.19 -17.26
N LYS A 893 28.81 -2.42 -16.20
CA LYS A 893 29.90 -3.39 -16.23
C LYS A 893 29.36 -4.80 -16.45
N ILE A 894 28.29 -5.22 -15.74
CA ILE A 894 27.63 -6.53 -15.99
C ILE A 894 27.12 -6.64 -17.40
N GLN A 895 26.40 -5.62 -17.88
CA GLN A 895 25.90 -5.59 -19.24
C GLN A 895 27.04 -5.89 -20.22
N ARG A 896 28.17 -5.22 -20.06
CA ARG A 896 29.31 -5.42 -20.96
C ARG A 896 30.05 -6.75 -20.77
N THR A 897 30.31 -7.16 -19.53
CA THR A 897 31.22 -8.28 -19.26
C THR A 897 30.53 -9.64 -19.21
N LEU A 898 29.24 -9.67 -18.88
CA LEU A 898 28.45 -10.89 -18.80
C LEU A 898 27.44 -10.98 -19.95
N VAL A 899 26.67 -9.92 -20.22
CA VAL A 899 25.60 -10.01 -21.23
C VAL A 899 26.14 -10.01 -22.64
N ASP A 900 26.97 -9.02 -22.99
CA ASP A 900 27.53 -8.95 -24.34
C ASP A 900 28.40 -10.17 -24.62
N TRP A 901 29.09 -10.67 -23.59
CA TRP A 901 29.81 -11.94 -23.67
C TRP A 901 28.86 -13.10 -23.97
N LEU A 902 27.73 -13.21 -23.26
CA LEU A 902 26.76 -14.31 -23.43
C LEU A 902 26.14 -14.28 -24.84
N ILE A 903 25.74 -13.10 -25.31
CA ILE A 903 25.21 -12.91 -26.66
C ILE A 903 26.24 -13.32 -27.72
N LEU A 904 27.49 -12.89 -27.54
CA LEU A 904 28.58 -13.21 -28.46
C LEU A 904 28.92 -14.71 -28.45
N HIS A 905 28.97 -15.31 -27.26
CA HIS A 905 29.27 -16.73 -27.06
C HIS A 905 28.22 -17.62 -27.72
N ILE A 906 26.94 -17.34 -27.46
CA ILE A 906 25.83 -18.05 -28.09
C ILE A 906 25.85 -17.88 -29.60
N GLY A 907 25.99 -16.64 -30.07
CA GLY A 907 25.99 -16.30 -31.48
C GLY A 907 27.14 -16.93 -32.28
N GLN A 908 28.24 -17.30 -31.62
CA GLN A 908 29.44 -17.82 -32.28
C GLN A 908 29.75 -19.26 -31.86
N SER A 909 30.11 -19.49 -30.59
CA SER A 909 30.59 -20.77 -30.08
C SER A 909 29.46 -21.80 -29.97
N ASP A 910 28.30 -21.43 -29.40
CA ASP A 910 27.24 -22.40 -29.10
C ASP A 910 26.45 -22.77 -30.35
N LYS A 911 26.25 -21.82 -31.27
CA LYS A 911 25.72 -22.12 -32.61
C LYS A 911 26.63 -23.03 -33.43
N GLN A 912 27.95 -22.86 -33.33
CA GLN A 912 28.90 -23.77 -33.97
C GLN A 912 28.82 -25.17 -33.37
N LEU A 913 28.73 -25.27 -32.03
CA LEU A 913 28.51 -26.54 -31.34
C LEU A 913 27.20 -27.20 -31.79
N ALA A 914 26.10 -26.46 -31.81
CA ALA A 914 24.80 -27.00 -32.21
C ALA A 914 24.78 -27.48 -33.65
N THR A 915 25.37 -26.72 -34.59
CA THR A 915 25.53 -27.14 -35.98
C THR A 915 26.33 -28.45 -36.07
N PHE A 916 27.39 -28.57 -35.27
CA PHE A 916 28.20 -29.78 -35.21
C PHE A 916 27.42 -30.97 -34.63
N LEU A 917 26.61 -30.77 -33.59
CA LEU A 917 25.75 -31.78 -33.00
C LEU A 917 24.65 -32.24 -33.98
N GLU A 918 24.09 -31.35 -34.80
CA GLU A 918 23.15 -31.71 -35.86
C GLU A 918 23.82 -32.51 -36.98
N SER A 919 25.06 -32.17 -37.35
CA SER A 919 25.80 -32.87 -38.41
C SER A 919 26.30 -34.28 -38.04
N ASN A 920 26.34 -34.59 -36.74
CA ASN A 920 26.80 -35.88 -36.20
C ASN A 920 25.67 -36.71 -35.53
N LYS A 921 24.41 -36.29 -35.68
CA LYS A 921 23.23 -37.15 -35.46
C LYS A 921 22.98 -37.99 -36.70
#